data_AF-A0AAQ3UVS2-F1
#
_entry.id   AF-A0AAQ3UVS2-F1
#
_cell.length_a   1.000
_cell.length_b   1.000
_cell.length_c   1.000
_cell.angle_alpha   90.00
_cell.angle_beta   90.00
_cell.angle_gamma   90.00
#
_symmetry.space_group_name_H-M   'P 1'
#
loop_
_entity.id
_entity.type
_entity.pdbx_description
1 polymer ?
#
loop_
_entity_poly.entity_id
_entity_poly.type
_entity_poly.pdbx_seq_one_letter_code
_entity_poly.pdbx_strand_id
1 'polypeptide(L)'
;MEALHEEMPFDLDFHPSSPLVVTSLITGELCLFRYAPESQPERLFSVKAHKESCRAVRFVDSGKVILSGSADCSVLASDVETGKGIARLEDAHEDGINRLICLTETTIATGDDEGCIKVWDTRERSCCNTFHVHEDYISDMTYVADSNQILATSGDGTLSVNHLRRNKVKSQSEFSEDELLSLVVMKNGKKVVCGTPSGALLLYSWGYFNDCSDRFLGHTQSVDTMLKLDEETLISGASDGVIRLVGILPNRIIQPLAEHSEYPIEALALSNDKKYLGSISHDKMLKLWDLQELLSGPQVVNGDEPAESGSDDSDDDDDDDGMDVDIDPTSSKGSRSKKAGKVAYGLLDPTFEWYKMEGAGRDANPLSGYRIGKTLGIGSFGKVKIAEHILTGHKVAVKILNRRKIRSMEMEEKGQCLLYKTLGLKCFTTNDQLLSVLMPTNLVSTSALVLVKREIKILRLFMHPHIIRLYEVIDTPADIYVVMEYVKSGELFDYIVEKGRLHEEEARRFFQQIISGVEYCHRNMVVHRDLKPENLLLDSKCNVKIADFGLSNVMRDGHFLKTSCGSPNYAAPEVISGKLYAGPEVDVWSCGVILYALLCGTLPFDDENIPNLFKKIKGGIYTLPSHLSPSARDLIPRMLVVDPMKRITIREIREHMWFKIQLPRYLAVPPPDTAQQVKKIDEETLNDVIKMGFNKNQLIESLQNRLQNEATVAYYLLLDNRLRTTSGYLGAEFQESMESSFSQVIAETPTSATELRQHGFTESPGSGLRQHFAAERKWALGLQSRAHPREIIGEVLKALQELNVYWKKIGHYNMKCRWSPGCVESMMHNNDGFGADSSIIETDDLIEKSNPIVKFEIQLYKTRDEKYLLDLQRVSGPQLLFLDLCSAFLTQLRVL
;
A
#
# COMPACT_ATOMS: atom_id res chain seq x y z
N MET A 1 -29.11 -24.41 -14.65
CA MET A 1 -29.90 -24.07 -15.85
C MET A 1 -29.20 -22.94 -16.58
N GLU A 2 -29.29 -22.86 -17.90
CA GLU A 2 -28.59 -21.80 -18.66
C GLU A 2 -29.34 -21.36 -19.90
N ALA A 3 -29.14 -20.09 -20.28
CA ALA A 3 -29.68 -19.49 -21.50
C ALA A 3 -28.59 -18.64 -22.18
N LEU A 4 -28.52 -18.74 -23.50
CA LEU A 4 -27.58 -17.96 -24.32
C LEU A 4 -28.23 -16.64 -24.76
N HIS A 5 -27.50 -15.55 -24.59
CA HIS A 5 -27.82 -14.25 -25.17
C HIS A 5 -27.19 -14.11 -26.55
N GLU A 6 -27.82 -13.29 -27.39
CA GLU A 6 -27.26 -12.94 -28.71
C GLU A 6 -26.01 -12.07 -28.55
N GLU A 7 -26.05 -11.15 -27.58
CA GLU A 7 -24.97 -10.23 -27.26
C GLU A 7 -24.67 -10.17 -25.76
N MET A 8 -23.57 -9.49 -25.41
CA MET A 8 -23.05 -9.42 -24.05
C MET A 8 -24.09 -8.84 -23.07
N PRO A 9 -24.42 -9.55 -21.98
CA PRO A 9 -25.26 -9.04 -20.90
C PRO A 9 -24.47 -8.14 -19.94
N PHE A 10 -25.12 -7.13 -19.33
CA PHE A 10 -24.51 -6.13 -18.42
C PHE A 10 -25.05 -6.18 -16.98
N ASP A 11 -26.33 -6.49 -16.80
CA ASP A 11 -26.95 -6.56 -15.47
C ASP A 11 -28.09 -7.58 -15.50
N LEU A 12 -28.45 -8.11 -14.32
CA LEU A 12 -29.61 -8.95 -14.13
C LEU A 12 -30.35 -8.61 -12.86
N ASP A 13 -31.65 -8.92 -12.81
CA ASP A 13 -32.44 -8.86 -11.59
C ASP A 13 -33.50 -9.95 -11.57
N PHE A 14 -33.83 -10.46 -10.37
CA PHE A 14 -34.89 -11.43 -10.19
C PHE A 14 -36.19 -10.74 -9.79
N HIS A 15 -37.30 -11.24 -10.31
CA HIS A 15 -38.60 -10.73 -9.90
C HIS A 15 -38.84 -11.05 -8.41
N PRO A 16 -39.43 -10.12 -7.64
CA PRO A 16 -39.60 -10.26 -6.18
C PRO A 16 -40.59 -11.35 -5.73
N SER A 17 -41.18 -12.15 -6.63
CA SER A 17 -42.22 -13.13 -6.25
C SER A 17 -42.45 -14.21 -7.31
N SER A 18 -42.41 -13.83 -8.59
CA SER A 18 -42.55 -14.74 -9.73
C SER A 18 -41.19 -15.34 -10.13
N PRO A 19 -41.16 -16.53 -10.75
CA PRO A 19 -39.93 -17.15 -11.25
C PRO A 19 -39.51 -16.52 -12.59
N LEU A 20 -39.24 -15.22 -12.55
CA LEU A 20 -38.81 -14.42 -13.69
C LEU A 20 -37.45 -13.79 -13.39
N VAL A 21 -36.61 -13.68 -14.42
CA VAL A 21 -35.32 -12.99 -14.37
C VAL A 21 -35.22 -12.10 -15.60
N VAL A 22 -34.83 -10.85 -15.39
CA VAL A 22 -34.58 -9.89 -16.47
C VAL A 22 -33.08 -9.69 -16.62
N THR A 23 -32.62 -9.55 -17.86
CA THR A 23 -31.23 -9.22 -18.19
C THR A 23 -31.20 -8.04 -19.14
N SER A 24 -30.22 -7.15 -19.00
CA SER A 24 -29.97 -6.08 -19.95
C SER A 24 -28.72 -6.35 -20.78
N LEU A 25 -28.72 -5.93 -22.05
CA LEU A 25 -27.65 -6.22 -23.01
C LEU A 25 -26.87 -4.96 -23.46
N ILE A 26 -25.65 -5.18 -23.96
CA ILE A 26 -24.80 -4.16 -24.59
C ILE A 26 -25.45 -3.47 -25.78
N THR A 27 -26.40 -4.14 -26.43
CA THR A 27 -27.17 -3.55 -27.52
C THR A 27 -28.22 -2.56 -27.04
N GLY A 28 -28.53 -2.47 -25.75
CA GLY A 28 -29.68 -1.68 -25.27
C GLY A 28 -30.99 -2.47 -25.20
N GLU A 29 -30.92 -3.78 -25.36
CA GLU A 29 -32.08 -4.68 -25.25
C GLU A 29 -32.32 -5.13 -23.81
N LEU A 30 -33.60 -5.36 -23.50
CA LEU A 30 -34.05 -6.06 -22.31
C LEU A 30 -34.61 -7.41 -22.71
N CYS A 31 -34.13 -8.46 -22.05
CA CYS A 31 -34.66 -9.81 -22.21
C CYS A 31 -35.27 -10.27 -20.88
N LEU A 32 -36.52 -10.75 -20.93
CA LEU A 32 -37.19 -11.34 -19.78
C LEU A 32 -37.28 -12.86 -19.98
N PHE A 33 -36.86 -13.61 -18.97
CA PHE A 33 -36.92 -15.07 -18.97
C PHE A 33 -37.80 -15.58 -17.84
N ARG A 34 -38.53 -16.66 -18.11
CA ARG A 34 -39.16 -17.50 -17.11
C ARG A 34 -38.27 -18.69 -16.85
N TYR A 35 -38.00 -18.97 -15.58
CA TYR A 35 -37.23 -20.16 -15.19
C TYR A 35 -38.10 -21.12 -14.40
N ALA A 36 -37.80 -22.41 -14.49
CA ALA A 36 -38.45 -23.46 -13.74
C ALA A 36 -37.41 -24.54 -13.42
N PRO A 37 -37.55 -25.26 -12.28
CA PRO A 37 -36.61 -26.32 -11.93
C PRO A 37 -36.36 -27.28 -13.11
N GLU A 38 -35.10 -27.65 -13.32
CA GLU A 38 -34.66 -28.62 -14.34
C GLU A 38 -35.01 -28.26 -15.81
N SER A 39 -35.47 -27.04 -16.07
CA SER A 39 -35.80 -26.55 -17.42
C SER A 39 -34.86 -25.41 -17.83
N GLN A 40 -34.56 -25.30 -19.13
CA GLN A 40 -33.84 -24.11 -19.62
C GLN A 40 -34.72 -22.86 -19.45
N PRO A 41 -34.15 -21.69 -19.12
CA PRO A 41 -34.91 -20.45 -19.02
C PRO A 41 -35.57 -20.11 -20.37
N GLU A 42 -36.89 -19.95 -20.36
CA GLU A 42 -37.70 -19.62 -21.52
C GLU A 42 -37.73 -18.10 -21.71
N ARG A 43 -37.25 -17.60 -22.85
CA ARG A 43 -37.31 -16.16 -23.18
C ARG A 43 -38.75 -15.76 -23.49
N LEU A 44 -39.35 -14.93 -22.64
CA LEU A 44 -40.71 -14.41 -22.83
C LEU A 44 -40.76 -13.29 -23.86
N PHE A 45 -39.79 -12.36 -23.80
CA PHE A 45 -39.60 -11.33 -24.81
C PHE A 45 -38.14 -10.85 -24.87
N SER A 46 -37.79 -10.23 -26.01
CA SER A 46 -36.64 -9.34 -26.14
C SER A 46 -37.12 -8.04 -26.76
N VAL A 47 -36.82 -6.90 -26.13
CA VAL A 47 -37.25 -5.58 -26.60
C VAL A 47 -36.07 -4.61 -26.62
N LYS A 48 -35.96 -3.84 -27.70
CA LYS A 48 -35.00 -2.74 -27.80
C LYS A 48 -35.47 -1.56 -26.95
N ALA A 49 -35.00 -1.51 -25.70
CA ALA A 49 -35.36 -0.50 -24.73
C ALA A 49 -34.59 0.80 -24.94
N HIS A 50 -33.30 0.71 -25.27
CA HIS A 50 -32.39 1.86 -25.36
C HIS A 50 -31.68 1.92 -26.71
N LYS A 51 -31.19 3.11 -27.06
CA LYS A 51 -30.41 3.31 -28.30
C LYS A 51 -28.99 2.78 -28.16
N GLU A 52 -28.45 2.90 -26.95
CA GLU A 52 -27.12 2.44 -26.57
C GLU A 52 -27.19 1.37 -25.47
N SER A 53 -26.04 0.94 -24.94
CA SER A 53 -25.94 -0.12 -23.94
C SER A 53 -26.87 0.09 -22.75
N CYS A 54 -27.63 -0.94 -22.39
CA CYS A 54 -28.48 -0.95 -21.21
C CYS A 54 -27.68 -1.56 -20.06
N ARG A 55 -27.13 -0.70 -19.19
CA ARG A 55 -26.11 -1.08 -18.19
C ARG A 55 -26.68 -1.44 -16.82
N ALA A 56 -27.94 -1.10 -16.55
CA ALA A 56 -28.59 -1.43 -15.28
C ALA A 56 -30.08 -1.77 -15.47
N VAL A 57 -30.58 -2.72 -14.69
CA VAL A 57 -31.98 -3.15 -14.73
C VAL A 57 -32.50 -3.56 -13.34
N ARG A 58 -33.70 -3.12 -12.95
CA ARG A 58 -34.34 -3.50 -11.68
C ARG A 58 -35.85 -3.66 -11.78
N PHE A 59 -36.41 -4.62 -11.05
CA PHE A 59 -37.85 -4.71 -10.81
C PHE A 59 -38.28 -3.69 -9.74
N VAL A 60 -39.36 -2.97 -10.03
CA VAL A 60 -40.02 -2.03 -9.09
C VAL A 60 -41.52 -2.25 -9.05
N ASP A 61 -42.21 -1.52 -8.17
CA ASP A 61 -43.67 -1.59 -7.97
C ASP A 61 -44.16 -3.03 -7.77
N SER A 62 -43.54 -3.74 -6.82
CA SER A 62 -43.81 -5.16 -6.54
C SER A 62 -43.60 -6.10 -7.74
N GLY A 63 -42.75 -5.72 -8.70
CA GLY A 63 -42.41 -6.53 -9.87
C GLY A 63 -43.33 -6.30 -11.08
N LYS A 64 -44.18 -5.27 -11.07
CA LYS A 64 -45.03 -4.92 -12.22
C LYS A 64 -44.29 -4.13 -13.30
N VAL A 65 -43.20 -3.46 -12.92
CA VAL A 65 -42.45 -2.56 -13.80
C VAL A 65 -40.96 -2.92 -13.75
N ILE A 66 -40.32 -2.93 -14.92
CA ILE A 66 -38.87 -2.99 -15.06
C ILE A 66 -38.35 -1.58 -15.30
N LEU A 67 -37.42 -1.13 -14.47
CA LEU A 67 -36.64 0.07 -14.73
C LEU A 67 -35.31 -0.30 -15.35
N SER A 68 -34.91 0.44 -16.38
CA SER A 68 -33.62 0.30 -17.04
C SER A 68 -32.91 1.64 -17.18
N GLY A 69 -31.59 1.62 -17.00
CA GLY A 69 -30.69 2.76 -17.21
C GLY A 69 -29.66 2.44 -18.29
N SER A 70 -29.28 3.46 -19.07
CA SER A 70 -28.44 3.28 -20.26
C SER A 70 -27.39 4.36 -20.44
N ALA A 71 -26.38 4.01 -21.23
CA ALA A 71 -25.40 4.93 -21.80
C ALA A 71 -26.05 6.05 -22.64
N ASP A 72 -27.28 5.85 -23.16
CA ASP A 72 -28.04 6.89 -23.86
C ASP A 72 -28.61 7.99 -22.94
N CYS A 73 -28.10 8.07 -21.70
CA CYS A 73 -28.46 9.06 -20.67
C CYS A 73 -29.92 9.00 -20.19
N SER A 74 -30.67 7.97 -20.58
CA SER A 74 -32.10 7.85 -20.27
C SER A 74 -32.42 6.75 -19.26
N VAL A 75 -33.52 6.95 -18.53
CA VAL A 75 -34.16 5.91 -17.70
C VAL A 75 -35.50 5.55 -18.32
N LEU A 76 -35.74 4.25 -18.53
CA LEU A 76 -36.99 3.73 -19.08
C LEU A 76 -37.70 2.85 -18.06
N ALA A 77 -39.01 3.07 -17.90
CA ALA A 77 -39.93 2.18 -17.23
C ALA A 77 -40.69 1.35 -18.26
N SER A 78 -40.62 0.03 -18.13
CA SER A 78 -41.24 -0.94 -19.04
C SER A 78 -42.20 -1.85 -18.28
N ASP A 79 -43.31 -2.17 -18.91
CA ASP A 79 -44.31 -3.11 -18.40
C ASP A 79 -43.78 -4.55 -18.43
N VAL A 80 -43.93 -5.28 -17.32
CA VAL A 80 -43.36 -6.63 -17.17
C VAL A 80 -44.07 -7.68 -18.02
N GLU A 81 -45.35 -7.53 -18.31
CA GLU A 81 -46.11 -8.50 -19.10
C GLU A 81 -45.86 -8.34 -20.60
N THR A 82 -45.74 -7.09 -21.06
CA THR A 82 -45.70 -6.76 -22.50
C THR A 82 -44.33 -6.29 -23.00
N GLY A 83 -43.41 -5.93 -22.10
CA GLY A 83 -42.12 -5.32 -22.43
C GLY A 83 -42.24 -3.90 -23.00
N LYS A 84 -43.44 -3.31 -23.04
CA LYS A 84 -43.65 -1.98 -23.62
C LYS A 84 -43.24 -0.87 -22.64
N GLY A 85 -42.60 0.17 -23.16
CA GLY A 85 -42.29 1.37 -22.39
C GLY A 85 -43.55 2.07 -21.87
N ILE A 86 -43.64 2.24 -20.55
CA ILE A 86 -44.69 2.97 -19.83
C ILE A 86 -44.33 4.46 -19.74
N ALA A 87 -43.08 4.75 -19.38
CA ALA A 87 -42.58 6.11 -19.20
C ALA A 87 -41.09 6.15 -19.47
N ARG A 88 -40.62 7.23 -20.08
CA ARG A 88 -39.20 7.48 -20.33
C ARG A 88 -38.82 8.84 -19.77
N LEU A 89 -37.69 8.88 -19.10
CA LEU A 89 -37.00 10.10 -18.73
C LEU A 89 -35.81 10.26 -19.67
N GLU A 90 -35.99 11.06 -20.72
CA GLU A 90 -34.89 11.49 -21.58
C GLU A 90 -34.01 12.47 -20.79
N ASP A 91 -32.70 12.45 -21.04
CA ASP A 91 -31.71 13.32 -20.38
C ASP A 91 -31.76 13.24 -18.84
N ALA A 92 -31.93 12.03 -18.31
CA ALA A 92 -31.91 11.79 -16.86
C ALA A 92 -30.56 12.22 -16.26
N HIS A 93 -29.48 11.90 -16.97
CA HIS A 93 -28.12 12.34 -16.68
C HIS A 93 -27.54 13.13 -17.86
N GLU A 94 -26.46 13.86 -17.60
CA GLU A 94 -25.67 14.50 -18.67
C GLU A 94 -24.77 13.47 -19.36
N ASP A 95 -24.44 12.39 -18.65
CA ASP A 95 -23.58 11.29 -19.07
C ASP A 95 -24.26 9.93 -18.93
N GLY A 96 -23.65 8.90 -19.52
CA GLY A 96 -24.20 7.54 -19.56
C GLY A 96 -24.42 6.94 -18.18
N ILE A 97 -25.58 6.30 -17.97
CA ILE A 97 -25.94 5.69 -16.68
C ILE A 97 -25.29 4.32 -16.56
N ASN A 98 -24.54 4.09 -15.48
CA ASN A 98 -23.86 2.82 -15.17
C ASN A 98 -24.61 1.96 -14.16
N ARG A 99 -25.21 2.57 -13.14
CA ARG A 99 -25.84 1.85 -12.03
C ARG A 99 -27.19 2.43 -11.66
N LEU A 100 -28.10 1.53 -11.30
CA LEU A 100 -29.45 1.83 -10.83
C LEU A 100 -29.79 0.93 -9.63
N ILE A 101 -30.24 1.53 -8.54
CA ILE A 101 -30.69 0.81 -7.34
C ILE A 101 -32.05 1.31 -6.85
N CYS A 102 -32.81 0.42 -6.22
CA CYS A 102 -34.06 0.75 -5.56
C CYS A 102 -33.78 1.16 -4.11
N LEU A 103 -34.33 2.30 -3.67
CA LEU A 103 -34.23 2.76 -2.28
C LEU A 103 -35.52 2.39 -1.51
N THR A 104 -36.66 2.63 -2.15
CA THR A 104 -38.00 2.28 -1.68
C THR A 104 -38.86 1.90 -2.89
N GLU A 105 -40.12 1.55 -2.68
CA GLU A 105 -41.07 1.25 -3.77
C GLU A 105 -41.25 2.41 -4.75
N THR A 106 -41.05 3.65 -4.30
CA THR A 106 -41.33 4.86 -5.09
C THR A 106 -40.10 5.73 -5.33
N THR A 107 -38.91 5.27 -4.94
CA THR A 107 -37.68 6.06 -5.08
C THR A 107 -36.50 5.20 -5.50
N ILE A 108 -35.77 5.68 -6.51
CA ILE A 108 -34.58 5.03 -7.05
C ILE A 108 -33.37 5.95 -7.00
N ALA A 109 -32.18 5.37 -7.11
CA ALA A 109 -30.95 6.13 -7.33
C ALA A 109 -30.23 5.63 -8.59
N THR A 110 -29.62 6.56 -9.32
CA THR A 110 -28.84 6.31 -10.53
C THR A 110 -27.46 6.95 -10.42
N GLY A 111 -26.46 6.29 -10.98
CA GLY A 111 -25.07 6.76 -11.05
C GLY A 111 -24.54 6.71 -12.48
N ASP A 112 -23.80 7.73 -12.90
CA ASP A 112 -23.34 7.91 -14.29
C ASP A 112 -21.81 7.75 -14.48
N ASP A 113 -21.35 7.97 -15.71
CA ASP A 113 -19.95 7.88 -16.17
C ASP A 113 -19.03 8.96 -15.57
N GLU A 114 -19.57 10.07 -15.08
CA GLU A 114 -18.78 11.19 -14.51
C GLU A 114 -18.93 11.30 -12.98
N GLY A 115 -19.44 10.26 -12.34
CA GLY A 115 -19.44 10.15 -10.88
C GLY A 115 -20.57 10.91 -10.17
N CYS A 116 -21.62 11.28 -10.90
CA CYS A 116 -22.81 11.93 -10.38
C CYS A 116 -23.88 10.90 -9.99
N ILE A 117 -24.42 11.07 -8.78
CA ILE A 117 -25.50 10.24 -8.25
C ILE A 117 -26.76 11.07 -8.16
N LYS A 118 -27.85 10.64 -8.81
CA LYS A 118 -29.17 11.26 -8.71
C LYS A 118 -30.16 10.33 -8.03
N VAL A 119 -31.11 10.91 -7.31
CA VAL A 119 -32.22 10.20 -6.66
C VAL A 119 -33.52 10.70 -7.23
N TRP A 120 -34.39 9.78 -7.62
CA TRP A 120 -35.64 10.09 -8.33
C TRP A 120 -36.84 9.57 -7.57
N ASP A 121 -37.91 10.37 -7.52
CA ASP A 121 -39.24 9.88 -7.17
C ASP A 121 -39.94 9.38 -8.44
N THR A 122 -40.30 8.10 -8.45
CA THR A 122 -40.88 7.45 -9.64
C THR A 122 -42.33 7.87 -9.91
N ARG A 123 -43.03 8.40 -8.90
CA ARG A 123 -44.41 8.89 -9.04
C ARG A 123 -44.42 10.30 -9.62
N GLU A 124 -43.54 11.16 -9.10
CA GLU A 124 -43.43 12.55 -9.55
C GLU A 124 -42.56 12.71 -10.81
N ARG A 125 -41.73 11.71 -11.12
CA ARG A 125 -40.74 11.74 -12.21
C ARG A 125 -39.79 12.92 -12.07
N SER A 126 -39.42 13.22 -10.83
CA SER A 126 -38.62 14.38 -10.45
C SER A 126 -37.34 13.94 -9.74
N CYS A 127 -36.26 14.68 -9.96
CA CYS A 127 -35.01 14.48 -9.23
C CYS A 127 -35.13 15.11 -7.83
N CYS A 128 -34.98 14.28 -6.80
CA CYS A 128 -35.02 14.67 -5.39
C CYS A 128 -33.66 15.11 -4.87
N ASN A 129 -32.59 14.44 -5.29
CA ASN A 129 -31.23 14.70 -4.82
C ASN A 129 -30.23 14.53 -5.97
N THR A 130 -29.18 15.33 -5.95
CA THR A 130 -28.03 15.21 -6.86
C THR A 130 -26.76 15.32 -6.04
N PHE A 131 -25.82 14.39 -6.24
CA PHE A 131 -24.52 14.36 -5.57
C PHE A 131 -23.40 14.24 -6.62
N HIS A 132 -22.60 15.29 -6.75
CA HIS A 132 -21.35 15.28 -7.53
C HIS A 132 -20.19 14.99 -6.58
N VAL A 133 -19.96 13.71 -6.29
CA VAL A 133 -18.98 13.29 -5.28
C VAL A 133 -17.74 12.67 -5.90
N HIS A 134 -17.95 11.91 -6.97
CA HIS A 134 -16.92 11.17 -7.65
C HIS A 134 -16.50 11.91 -8.91
N GLU A 135 -15.32 11.56 -9.42
CA GLU A 135 -14.72 12.20 -10.60
C GLU A 135 -14.45 11.19 -11.73
N ASP A 136 -15.02 10.01 -11.60
CA ASP A 136 -15.00 8.93 -12.57
C ASP A 136 -16.28 8.12 -12.36
N TYR A 137 -16.54 7.17 -13.25
CA TYR A 137 -17.80 6.44 -13.32
C TYR A 137 -18.20 5.81 -11.98
N ILE A 138 -19.50 5.84 -11.67
CA ILE A 138 -20.07 5.11 -10.54
C ILE A 138 -20.08 3.62 -10.87
N SER A 139 -19.26 2.84 -10.16
CA SER A 139 -19.08 1.41 -10.41
C SER A 139 -20.14 0.55 -9.71
N ASP A 140 -20.51 0.91 -8.48
CA ASP A 140 -21.52 0.20 -7.70
C ASP A 140 -22.14 1.11 -6.63
N MET A 141 -23.36 0.78 -6.20
CA MET A 141 -24.09 1.52 -5.18
C MET A 141 -24.91 0.58 -4.28
N THR A 142 -25.07 0.96 -3.02
CA THR A 142 -26.01 0.28 -2.12
C THR A 142 -26.72 1.23 -1.18
N TYR A 143 -27.94 0.87 -0.80
CA TYR A 143 -28.77 1.66 0.10
C TYR A 143 -28.86 1.01 1.48
N VAL A 144 -28.66 1.83 2.52
CA VAL A 144 -28.76 1.41 3.92
C VAL A 144 -29.92 2.13 4.58
N ALA A 145 -31.07 1.45 4.61
CA ALA A 145 -32.37 1.99 5.03
C ALA A 145 -32.35 2.56 6.46
N ASP A 146 -31.76 1.85 7.43
CA ASP A 146 -31.73 2.26 8.85
C ASP A 146 -31.13 3.66 9.06
N SER A 147 -30.14 4.02 8.25
CA SER A 147 -29.45 5.30 8.33
C SER A 147 -29.87 6.28 7.25
N ASN A 148 -30.73 5.86 6.32
CA ASN A 148 -31.13 6.58 5.12
C ASN A 148 -29.92 7.14 4.35
N GLN A 149 -28.99 6.23 4.00
CA GLN A 149 -27.72 6.54 3.32
C GLN A 149 -27.54 5.70 2.07
N ILE A 150 -26.97 6.33 1.03
CA ILE A 150 -26.44 5.65 -0.15
C ILE A 150 -24.93 5.59 -0.01
N LEU A 151 -24.37 4.41 -0.21
CA LEU A 151 -22.94 4.21 -0.39
C LEU A 151 -22.68 3.98 -1.87
N ALA A 152 -21.60 4.56 -2.40
CA ALA A 152 -21.23 4.40 -3.80
C ALA A 152 -19.72 4.26 -3.94
N THR A 153 -19.29 3.35 -4.80
CA THR A 153 -17.90 3.21 -5.25
C THR A 153 -17.74 3.77 -6.65
N SER A 154 -16.52 4.16 -6.99
CA SER A 154 -16.20 4.75 -8.29
C SER A 154 -14.84 4.28 -8.81
N GLY A 155 -14.68 4.38 -10.13
CA GLY A 155 -13.39 4.29 -10.84
C GLY A 155 -12.33 5.27 -10.31
N ASP A 156 -12.73 6.32 -9.59
CA ASP A 156 -11.79 7.29 -9.01
C ASP A 156 -11.02 6.76 -7.79
N GLY A 157 -11.28 5.51 -7.38
CA GLY A 157 -10.63 4.83 -6.26
C GLY A 157 -11.18 5.26 -4.89
N THR A 158 -12.37 5.88 -4.84
CA THR A 158 -12.99 6.31 -3.59
C THR A 158 -14.40 5.73 -3.37
N LEU A 159 -14.78 5.68 -2.10
CA LEU A 159 -16.11 5.31 -1.61
C LEU A 159 -16.77 6.56 -1.02
N SER A 160 -17.99 6.89 -1.43
CA SER A 160 -18.78 7.97 -0.81
C SER A 160 -19.91 7.44 0.06
N VAL A 161 -20.31 8.25 1.04
CA VAL A 161 -21.49 8.02 1.90
C VAL A 161 -22.38 9.25 1.85
N ASN A 162 -23.56 9.11 1.25
CA ASN A 162 -24.46 10.20 0.93
C ASN A 162 -25.74 10.10 1.75
N HIS A 163 -26.09 11.15 2.48
CA HIS A 163 -27.26 11.14 3.36
C HIS A 163 -28.44 11.84 2.69
N LEU A 164 -29.49 11.06 2.41
CA LEU A 164 -30.61 11.50 1.56
C LEU A 164 -31.43 12.62 2.20
N ARG A 165 -31.82 12.45 3.47
CA ARG A 165 -32.66 13.45 4.18
C ARG A 165 -32.01 14.83 4.26
N ARG A 166 -30.67 14.89 4.37
CA ARG A 166 -29.94 16.18 4.50
C ARG A 166 -29.44 16.69 3.16
N ASN A 167 -29.58 15.90 2.09
CA ASN A 167 -28.99 16.14 0.78
C ASN A 167 -27.52 16.56 0.87
N LYS A 168 -26.72 15.76 1.60
CA LYS A 168 -25.29 16.03 1.82
C LYS A 168 -24.45 14.78 1.77
N VAL A 169 -23.27 14.92 1.17
CA VAL A 169 -22.16 13.98 1.33
C VAL A 169 -21.72 14.01 2.80
N LYS A 170 -21.80 12.85 3.47
CA LYS A 170 -21.41 12.70 4.87
C LYS A 170 -19.90 12.46 4.99
N SER A 171 -19.36 11.61 4.14
CA SER A 171 -17.95 11.24 4.12
C SER A 171 -17.57 10.66 2.77
N GLN A 172 -16.28 10.75 2.44
CA GLN A 172 -15.65 10.08 1.31
C GLN A 172 -14.38 9.41 1.84
N SER A 173 -14.05 8.23 1.31
CA SER A 173 -12.81 7.56 1.67
C SER A 173 -11.59 8.29 1.13
N GLU A 174 -10.43 8.02 1.71
CA GLU A 174 -9.17 8.34 1.05
C GLU A 174 -9.06 7.57 -0.27
N PHE A 175 -8.24 8.11 -1.16
CA PHE A 175 -7.90 7.51 -2.43
C PHE A 175 -7.25 6.14 -2.22
N SER A 176 -7.85 5.10 -2.77
CA SER A 176 -7.24 3.78 -2.94
C SER A 176 -6.29 3.79 -4.14
N GLU A 177 -5.20 3.02 -4.07
CA GLU A 177 -4.28 2.83 -5.21
C GLU A 177 -4.95 2.14 -6.41
N ASP A 178 -6.06 1.44 -6.16
CA ASP A 178 -6.88 0.72 -7.14
C ASP A 178 -8.31 1.31 -7.19
N GLU A 179 -8.95 1.20 -8.35
CA GLU A 179 -10.38 1.48 -8.54
C GLU A 179 -11.25 0.62 -7.60
N LEU A 180 -12.41 1.14 -7.21
CA LEU A 180 -13.38 0.36 -6.42
C LEU A 180 -14.49 -0.08 -7.36
N LEU A 181 -14.65 -1.39 -7.60
CA LEU A 181 -15.53 -1.91 -8.66
C LEU A 181 -16.89 -2.39 -8.15
N SER A 182 -16.92 -2.94 -6.95
CA SER A 182 -18.12 -3.53 -6.34
C SER A 182 -18.18 -3.21 -4.85
N LEU A 183 -19.38 -3.24 -4.25
CA LEU A 183 -19.61 -2.83 -2.87
C LEU A 183 -20.68 -3.68 -2.16
N VAL A 184 -20.36 -4.18 -0.96
CA VAL A 184 -21.32 -4.88 -0.09
C VAL A 184 -21.21 -4.44 1.37
N VAL A 185 -22.37 -4.25 2.04
CA VAL A 185 -22.44 -3.93 3.47
C VAL A 185 -22.64 -5.21 4.30
N MET A 186 -21.68 -5.51 5.17
CA MET A 186 -21.58 -6.74 5.96
C MET A 186 -21.67 -6.48 7.46
N LYS A 187 -21.86 -7.55 8.23
CA LYS A 187 -21.83 -7.58 9.70
C LYS A 187 -22.80 -6.59 10.34
N ASN A 188 -24.05 -6.60 9.89
CA ASN A 188 -25.15 -5.75 10.35
C ASN A 188 -24.79 -4.26 10.25
N GLY A 189 -24.30 -3.85 9.08
CA GLY A 189 -23.91 -2.46 8.85
C GLY A 189 -22.66 -2.02 9.61
N LYS A 190 -21.79 -2.94 10.04
CA LYS A 190 -20.52 -2.59 10.74
C LYS A 190 -19.32 -2.58 9.81
N LYS A 191 -19.44 -3.18 8.63
CA LYS A 191 -18.38 -3.30 7.62
C LYS A 191 -18.92 -3.03 6.24
N VAL A 192 -18.08 -2.46 5.41
CA VAL A 192 -18.30 -2.30 3.97
C VAL A 192 -17.13 -2.96 3.27
N VAL A 193 -17.40 -3.78 2.28
CA VAL A 193 -16.40 -4.52 1.51
C VAL A 193 -16.45 -4.00 0.09
N CYS A 194 -15.30 -3.63 -0.47
CA CYS A 194 -15.17 -3.16 -1.84
C CYS A 194 -14.23 -4.08 -2.63
N GLY A 195 -14.61 -4.46 -3.86
CA GLY A 195 -13.77 -5.19 -4.80
C GLY A 195 -12.87 -4.25 -5.60
N THR A 196 -11.75 -4.75 -6.12
CA THR A 196 -10.77 -3.95 -6.87
C THR A 196 -10.24 -4.72 -8.09
N PRO A 197 -9.67 -4.02 -9.10
CA PRO A 197 -9.00 -4.66 -10.25
C PRO A 197 -7.84 -5.59 -9.89
N SER A 198 -7.16 -5.33 -8.76
CA SER A 198 -6.01 -6.13 -8.33
C SER A 198 -6.39 -7.45 -7.63
N GLY A 199 -7.69 -7.72 -7.47
CA GLY A 199 -8.19 -8.87 -6.72
C GLY A 199 -8.21 -8.67 -5.20
N ALA A 200 -7.91 -7.47 -4.72
CA ALA A 200 -8.03 -7.15 -3.31
C ALA A 200 -9.50 -6.86 -2.95
N LEU A 201 -9.94 -7.35 -1.79
CA LEU A 201 -11.12 -6.83 -1.10
C LEU A 201 -10.69 -5.81 -0.04
N LEU A 202 -11.18 -4.58 -0.16
CA LEU A 202 -10.95 -3.49 0.80
C LEU A 202 -12.11 -3.43 1.78
N LEU A 203 -11.81 -3.50 3.08
CA LEU A 203 -12.82 -3.49 4.13
C LEU A 203 -12.79 -2.14 4.84
N TYR A 204 -13.90 -1.41 4.85
CA TYR A 204 -14.09 -0.19 5.60
C TYR A 204 -14.94 -0.44 6.84
N SER A 205 -14.62 0.26 7.93
CA SER A 205 -15.42 0.20 9.15
C SER A 205 -16.52 1.25 9.09
N TRP A 206 -17.75 0.83 9.38
CA TRP A 206 -18.89 1.73 9.30
C TRP A 206 -18.71 2.97 10.19
N GLY A 207 -18.92 4.14 9.61
CA GLY A 207 -18.71 5.44 10.27
C GLY A 207 -17.27 5.95 10.24
N TYR A 208 -16.32 5.15 9.76
CA TYR A 208 -14.90 5.49 9.61
C TYR A 208 -14.44 5.14 8.19
N PHE A 209 -14.96 5.87 7.21
CA PHE A 209 -14.76 5.58 5.79
C PHE A 209 -13.48 6.18 5.21
N ASN A 210 -12.88 7.17 5.88
CA ASN A 210 -11.64 7.80 5.42
C ASN A 210 -10.52 6.77 5.22
N ASP A 211 -10.35 5.84 6.16
CA ASP A 211 -9.29 4.84 6.08
C ASP A 211 -9.86 3.45 5.80
N CYS A 212 -9.20 2.73 4.87
CA CYS A 212 -9.43 1.31 4.68
C CYS A 212 -8.99 0.54 5.93
N SER A 213 -9.92 -0.16 6.58
CA SER A 213 -9.69 -0.84 7.87
C SER A 213 -8.98 -2.19 7.75
N ASP A 214 -9.14 -2.89 6.62
CA ASP A 214 -8.38 -4.10 6.31
C ASP A 214 -8.34 -4.34 4.80
N ARG A 215 -7.34 -5.09 4.33
CA ARG A 215 -7.21 -5.50 2.93
C ARG A 215 -7.04 -7.02 2.86
N PHE A 216 -7.94 -7.69 2.16
CA PHE A 216 -7.91 -9.13 1.91
C PHE A 216 -7.45 -9.41 0.48
N LEU A 217 -6.26 -9.99 0.34
CA LEU A 217 -5.65 -10.35 -0.95
C LEU A 217 -5.95 -11.81 -1.28
N GLY A 218 -7.24 -12.14 -1.42
CA GLY A 218 -7.68 -13.51 -1.69
C GLY A 218 -7.72 -13.85 -3.17
N HIS A 219 -8.14 -12.90 -4.01
CA HIS A 219 -8.36 -13.13 -5.43
C HIS A 219 -7.10 -12.78 -6.22
N THR A 220 -6.89 -13.51 -7.31
CA THR A 220 -5.75 -13.34 -8.22
C THR A 220 -6.04 -12.36 -9.36
N GLN A 221 -7.32 -12.07 -9.61
CA GLN A 221 -7.83 -11.20 -10.66
C GLN A 221 -8.90 -10.27 -10.09
N SER A 222 -9.32 -9.28 -10.89
CA SER A 222 -10.33 -8.29 -10.55
C SER A 222 -11.57 -8.90 -9.88
N VAL A 223 -12.12 -8.22 -8.87
CA VAL A 223 -13.41 -8.56 -8.26
C VAL A 223 -14.46 -7.55 -8.70
N ASP A 224 -15.12 -7.87 -9.80
CA ASP A 224 -16.02 -6.97 -10.54
C ASP A 224 -17.42 -6.90 -9.93
N THR A 225 -17.88 -7.97 -9.27
CA THR A 225 -19.20 -8.02 -8.64
C THR A 225 -19.19 -8.81 -7.32
N MET A 226 -20.01 -8.38 -6.36
CA MET A 226 -20.14 -9.04 -5.07
C MET A 226 -21.59 -9.04 -4.60
N LEU A 227 -21.99 -10.11 -3.95
CA LEU A 227 -23.34 -10.29 -3.44
C LEU A 227 -23.31 -10.82 -2.01
N LYS A 228 -24.09 -10.21 -1.13
CA LYS A 228 -24.23 -10.68 0.25
C LYS A 228 -25.07 -11.95 0.31
N LEU A 229 -24.51 -13.03 0.84
CA LEU A 229 -25.27 -14.26 1.12
C LEU A 229 -25.89 -14.20 2.52
N ASP A 230 -25.05 -13.92 3.51
CA ASP A 230 -25.43 -13.71 4.91
C ASP A 230 -24.52 -12.64 5.58
N GLU A 231 -24.56 -12.51 6.90
CA GLU A 231 -23.75 -11.50 7.61
C GLU A 231 -22.26 -11.86 7.73
N GLU A 232 -21.91 -13.11 7.48
CA GLU A 232 -20.56 -13.67 7.59
C GLU A 232 -19.95 -14.03 6.25
N THR A 233 -20.77 -14.31 5.24
CA THR A 233 -20.34 -14.75 3.92
C THR A 233 -20.91 -13.88 2.80
N LEU A 234 -20.08 -13.67 1.78
CA LEU A 234 -20.47 -13.05 0.51
C LEU A 234 -20.04 -13.95 -0.65
N ILE A 235 -20.67 -13.76 -1.79
CA ILE A 235 -20.32 -14.39 -3.05
C ILE A 235 -19.64 -13.33 -3.91
N SER A 236 -18.48 -13.64 -4.47
CA SER A 236 -17.72 -12.75 -5.35
C SER A 236 -17.62 -13.34 -6.75
N GLY A 237 -17.89 -12.53 -7.78
CA GLY A 237 -17.56 -12.82 -9.17
C GLY A 237 -16.28 -12.08 -9.56
N ALA A 238 -15.37 -12.76 -10.24
CA ALA A 238 -14.08 -12.22 -10.62
C ALA A 238 -13.84 -12.32 -12.13
N SER A 239 -12.88 -11.53 -12.62
CA SER A 239 -12.50 -11.51 -14.05
C SER A 239 -11.90 -12.81 -14.56
N ASP A 240 -11.50 -13.73 -13.68
CA ASP A 240 -11.07 -15.09 -14.06
C ASP A 240 -12.25 -16.04 -14.35
N GLY A 241 -13.48 -15.55 -14.29
CA GLY A 241 -14.69 -16.33 -14.54
C GLY A 241 -15.08 -17.27 -13.43
N VAL A 242 -14.45 -17.18 -12.25
CA VAL A 242 -14.76 -18.07 -11.10
C VAL A 242 -15.56 -17.31 -10.05
N ILE A 243 -16.71 -17.88 -9.68
CA ILE A 243 -17.58 -17.42 -8.60
C ILE A 243 -17.15 -18.10 -7.31
N ARG A 244 -16.90 -17.33 -6.25
CA ARG A 244 -16.34 -17.83 -4.99
C ARG A 244 -17.20 -17.45 -3.79
N LEU A 245 -17.29 -18.36 -2.82
CA LEU A 245 -17.81 -18.09 -1.49
C LEU A 245 -16.67 -17.54 -0.61
N VAL A 246 -16.89 -16.37 -0.03
CA VAL A 246 -15.88 -15.63 0.74
C VAL A 246 -16.42 -15.35 2.14
N GLY A 247 -15.68 -15.78 3.16
CA GLY A 247 -15.93 -15.43 4.54
C GLY A 247 -15.33 -14.07 4.87
N ILE A 248 -16.08 -13.23 5.57
CA ILE A 248 -15.68 -11.91 6.02
C ILE A 248 -15.59 -11.91 7.55
N LEU A 249 -14.39 -11.62 8.07
CA LEU A 249 -14.04 -11.65 9.49
C LEU A 249 -14.40 -12.99 10.17
N PRO A 250 -13.59 -14.05 9.99
CA PRO A 250 -12.25 -14.06 9.37
C PRO A 250 -12.27 -14.00 7.84
N ASN A 251 -11.37 -13.20 7.25
CA ASN A 251 -11.29 -13.01 5.79
C ASN A 251 -10.64 -14.23 5.13
N ARG A 252 -11.40 -15.02 4.38
CA ARG A 252 -10.90 -16.19 3.64
C ARG A 252 -11.79 -16.51 2.45
N ILE A 253 -11.21 -17.04 1.38
CA ILE A 253 -12.00 -17.77 0.38
C ILE A 253 -12.36 -19.12 1.01
N ILE A 254 -13.65 -19.42 1.08
CA ILE A 254 -14.17 -20.67 1.64
C ILE A 254 -14.06 -21.77 0.58
N GLN A 255 -14.67 -21.53 -0.60
CA GLN A 255 -14.62 -22.46 -1.73
C GLN A 255 -15.01 -21.75 -3.04
N PRO A 256 -14.52 -22.21 -4.21
CA PRO A 256 -15.17 -21.89 -5.49
C PRO A 256 -16.57 -22.53 -5.51
N LEU A 257 -17.55 -21.81 -6.06
CA LEU A 257 -18.92 -22.28 -6.23
C LEU A 257 -19.19 -22.70 -7.67
N ALA A 258 -18.89 -21.83 -8.63
CA ALA A 258 -19.26 -22.01 -10.03
C ALA A 258 -18.32 -21.25 -10.97
N GLU A 259 -18.41 -21.49 -12.28
CA GLU A 259 -17.54 -20.87 -13.27
C GLU A 259 -18.20 -20.61 -14.64
N HIS A 260 -17.64 -19.63 -15.36
CA HIS A 260 -17.97 -19.23 -16.73
C HIS A 260 -16.73 -19.30 -17.64
N SER A 261 -16.16 -20.50 -17.85
CA SER A 261 -15.18 -20.79 -18.93
C SER A 261 -14.11 -19.70 -19.16
N GLU A 262 -13.48 -19.21 -18.09
CA GLU A 262 -12.45 -18.15 -18.07
C GLU A 262 -12.92 -16.72 -18.45
N TYR A 263 -14.20 -16.49 -18.72
CA TYR A 263 -14.75 -15.18 -19.05
C TYR A 263 -15.15 -14.38 -17.79
N PRO A 264 -14.90 -13.06 -17.74
CA PRO A 264 -15.26 -12.23 -16.58
C PRO A 264 -16.71 -12.35 -16.15
N ILE A 265 -16.95 -12.42 -14.84
CA ILE A 265 -18.29 -12.39 -14.26
C ILE A 265 -18.77 -10.93 -14.18
N GLU A 266 -19.83 -10.60 -14.90
CA GLU A 266 -20.32 -9.23 -15.03
C GLU A 266 -21.28 -8.84 -13.88
N ALA A 267 -22.22 -9.72 -13.54
CA ALA A 267 -23.16 -9.48 -12.45
C ALA A 267 -23.67 -10.77 -11.80
N LEU A 268 -24.08 -10.64 -10.54
CA LEU A 268 -24.67 -11.68 -9.71
C LEU A 268 -25.97 -11.20 -9.07
N ALA A 269 -26.97 -12.07 -8.99
CA ALA A 269 -28.21 -11.79 -8.25
C ALA A 269 -28.75 -13.07 -7.59
N LEU A 270 -29.52 -12.92 -6.51
CA LEU A 270 -30.21 -14.03 -5.85
C LEU A 270 -31.70 -13.98 -6.20
N SER A 271 -32.29 -15.15 -6.41
CA SER A 271 -33.74 -15.27 -6.49
C SER A 271 -34.40 -14.88 -5.18
N ASN A 272 -35.67 -14.46 -5.22
CA ASN A 272 -36.42 -14.01 -4.05
C ASN A 272 -36.48 -15.06 -2.92
N ASP A 273 -36.59 -16.34 -3.28
CA ASP A 273 -36.58 -17.48 -2.34
C ASP A 273 -35.16 -17.90 -1.91
N LYS A 274 -34.12 -17.22 -2.43
CA LYS A 274 -32.70 -17.56 -2.27
C LYS A 274 -32.35 -19.00 -2.66
N LYS A 275 -33.16 -19.64 -3.49
CA LYS A 275 -32.89 -20.98 -4.00
C LYS A 275 -31.88 -20.97 -5.14
N TYR A 276 -31.89 -19.91 -5.96
CA TYR A 276 -31.02 -19.81 -7.13
C TYR A 276 -30.09 -18.61 -7.05
N LEU A 277 -28.84 -18.84 -7.43
CA LEU A 277 -27.87 -17.80 -7.78
C LEU A 277 -27.90 -17.60 -9.29
N GLY A 278 -28.20 -16.40 -9.75
CA GLY A 278 -28.04 -16.00 -11.14
C GLY A 278 -26.68 -15.36 -11.38
N SER A 279 -26.02 -15.74 -12.47
CA SER A 279 -24.78 -15.11 -12.93
C SER A 279 -24.84 -14.85 -14.44
N ILE A 280 -24.26 -13.73 -14.83
CA ILE A 280 -24.00 -13.39 -16.24
C ILE A 280 -22.52 -13.09 -16.44
N SER A 281 -22.02 -13.38 -17.64
CA SER A 281 -20.61 -13.25 -17.98
C SER A 281 -20.44 -12.85 -19.45
N HIS A 282 -19.22 -12.50 -19.81
CA HIS A 282 -18.81 -12.15 -21.17
C HIS A 282 -18.87 -13.36 -22.13
N ASP A 283 -19.08 -14.57 -21.60
CA ASP A 283 -19.43 -15.76 -22.39
C ASP A 283 -20.85 -15.71 -23.00
N LYS A 284 -21.58 -14.60 -22.79
CA LYS A 284 -22.96 -14.36 -23.24
C LYS A 284 -23.99 -15.28 -22.59
N MET A 285 -23.65 -15.97 -21.49
CA MET A 285 -24.55 -16.90 -20.82
C MET A 285 -25.20 -16.28 -19.59
N LEU A 286 -26.51 -16.47 -19.46
CA LEU A 286 -27.21 -16.42 -18.18
C LEU A 286 -27.19 -17.83 -17.58
N LYS A 287 -26.57 -18.00 -16.42
CA LYS A 287 -26.59 -19.26 -15.66
C LYS A 287 -27.34 -19.08 -14.35
N LEU A 288 -28.21 -20.05 -14.05
CA LEU A 288 -28.95 -20.17 -12.80
C LEU A 288 -28.49 -21.43 -12.07
N TRP A 289 -27.88 -21.23 -10.91
CA TRP A 289 -27.28 -22.28 -10.09
C TRP A 289 -28.15 -22.57 -8.88
N ASP A 290 -28.40 -23.84 -8.56
CA ASP A 290 -29.07 -24.21 -7.31
C ASP A 290 -28.12 -23.98 -6.13
N LEU A 291 -28.49 -23.06 -5.25
CA LEU A 291 -27.62 -22.62 -4.16
C LEU A 291 -27.42 -23.72 -3.10
N GLN A 292 -28.40 -24.61 -2.92
CA GLN A 292 -28.28 -25.70 -1.96
C GLN A 292 -27.23 -26.72 -2.45
N GLU A 293 -27.26 -27.05 -3.74
CA GLU A 293 -26.25 -27.91 -4.36
C GLU A 293 -24.85 -27.29 -4.24
N LEU A 294 -24.72 -26.01 -4.59
CA LEU A 294 -23.45 -25.27 -4.53
C LEU A 294 -22.83 -25.23 -3.13
N LEU A 295 -23.66 -25.09 -2.09
CA LEU A 295 -23.20 -25.00 -0.71
C LEU A 295 -22.94 -26.39 -0.07
N SER A 296 -23.54 -27.45 -0.59
CA SER A 296 -23.44 -28.81 -0.04
C SER A 296 -22.12 -29.54 -0.35
N GLY A 297 -21.29 -28.99 -1.24
CA GLY A 297 -19.99 -29.57 -1.63
C GLY A 297 -20.11 -30.85 -2.46
N PRO A 298 -19.01 -31.35 -3.07
CA PRO A 298 -19.06 -32.60 -3.83
C PRO A 298 -19.36 -33.77 -2.88
N GLN A 299 -20.53 -34.38 -3.03
CA GLN A 299 -20.78 -35.73 -2.50
C GLN A 299 -19.76 -36.66 -3.16
N VAL A 300 -18.85 -37.22 -2.38
CA VAL A 300 -18.02 -38.34 -2.81
C VAL A 300 -18.98 -39.47 -3.13
N VAL A 301 -19.22 -39.70 -4.42
CA VAL A 301 -19.89 -40.89 -4.93
C VAL A 301 -18.97 -42.05 -4.60
N ASN A 302 -19.21 -42.69 -3.45
CA ASN A 302 -18.65 -44.00 -3.16
C ASN A 302 -19.30 -44.96 -4.15
N GLY A 303 -18.55 -45.32 -5.20
CA GLY A 303 -18.88 -46.42 -6.08
C GLY A 303 -18.90 -47.72 -5.28
N ASP A 304 -19.96 -48.50 -5.49
CA ASP A 304 -20.14 -49.85 -5.01
C ASP A 304 -18.93 -50.74 -5.29
N GLU A 305 -18.43 -51.45 -4.27
CA GLU A 305 -18.09 -52.89 -4.38
C GLU A 305 -18.35 -53.59 -3.03
N PRO A 306 -18.74 -54.89 -3.05
CA PRO A 306 -19.57 -55.49 -2.00
C PRO A 306 -18.80 -56.32 -0.95
N ALA A 307 -19.38 -56.31 0.25
CA ALA A 307 -19.45 -57.37 1.28
C ALA A 307 -18.26 -58.33 1.46
N GLU A 308 -17.63 -58.27 2.65
CA GLU A 308 -17.34 -59.47 3.44
C GLU A 308 -17.59 -59.25 4.94
N SER A 309 -17.99 -60.36 5.55
CA SER A 309 -18.72 -60.61 6.79
C SER A 309 -17.88 -60.67 8.07
N GLY A 310 -18.56 -60.46 9.21
CA GLY A 310 -18.16 -60.99 10.52
C GLY A 310 -18.50 -60.03 11.66
N SER A 311 -19.73 -60.09 12.20
CA SER A 311 -20.07 -60.75 13.50
C SER A 311 -19.45 -60.02 14.70
N ASP A 312 -20.27 -59.26 15.43
CA ASP A 312 -20.82 -59.65 16.74
C ASP A 312 -19.75 -59.60 17.84
N ASP A 313 -19.86 -58.64 18.76
CA ASP A 313 -20.38 -58.95 20.09
C ASP A 313 -20.42 -57.69 20.97
N SER A 314 -21.48 -57.67 21.77
CA SER A 314 -21.79 -56.79 22.87
C SER A 314 -20.79 -56.92 24.02
N ASP A 315 -20.70 -55.90 24.88
CA ASP A 315 -21.20 -56.03 26.26
C ASP A 315 -20.95 -54.76 27.07
N ASP A 316 -21.96 -54.50 27.88
CA ASP A 316 -22.12 -53.49 28.91
C ASP A 316 -21.03 -53.55 30.00
N ASP A 317 -20.85 -52.47 30.77
CA ASP A 317 -21.24 -52.46 32.18
C ASP A 317 -20.82 -51.18 32.92
N ASP A 318 -21.71 -50.85 33.84
CA ASP A 318 -21.91 -49.68 34.69
C ASP A 318 -20.96 -49.54 35.91
N ASP A 319 -21.29 -48.51 36.70
CA ASP A 319 -21.06 -48.28 38.14
C ASP A 319 -19.80 -47.46 38.52
N ASP A 320 -19.90 -46.21 38.99
CA ASP A 320 -20.53 -45.61 40.20
C ASP A 320 -19.63 -45.67 41.45
N ASP A 321 -19.93 -44.79 42.41
CA ASP A 321 -19.30 -44.46 43.70
C ASP A 321 -18.28 -43.30 43.64
N GLY A 322 -18.46 -42.13 44.29
CA GLY A 322 -19.36 -41.78 45.38
C GLY A 322 -18.55 -41.20 46.56
N MET A 323 -18.74 -39.89 46.83
CA MET A 323 -18.57 -39.20 48.14
C MET A 323 -17.13 -39.20 48.76
N ASP A 324 -16.64 -38.24 49.55
CA ASP A 324 -17.27 -37.21 50.36
C ASP A 324 -16.23 -36.25 51.00
N VAL A 325 -16.73 -35.06 51.39
CA VAL A 325 -16.39 -34.09 52.47
C VAL A 325 -15.00 -33.47 52.78
N ASP A 326 -15.14 -32.17 53.14
CA ASP A 326 -14.49 -31.36 54.20
C ASP A 326 -13.11 -30.70 53.99
N ILE A 327 -12.79 -29.55 54.61
CA ILE A 327 -13.44 -28.27 54.96
C ILE A 327 -12.27 -27.43 55.57
N ASP A 328 -12.20 -26.15 55.20
CA ASP A 328 -11.62 -25.02 55.98
C ASP A 328 -10.08 -24.72 56.07
N PRO A 329 -9.68 -23.51 56.55
CA PRO A 329 -9.05 -22.50 55.68
C PRO A 329 -7.88 -21.78 56.41
N THR A 330 -7.65 -20.50 56.07
CA THR A 330 -6.77 -19.48 56.73
C THR A 330 -5.31 -19.51 56.28
N SER A 331 -4.53 -18.43 56.25
CA SER A 331 -4.70 -16.96 56.23
C SER A 331 -3.27 -16.36 56.15
N SER A 332 -3.19 -15.02 56.00
CA SER A 332 -2.01 -14.13 56.21
C SER A 332 -1.05 -13.96 55.01
N LYS A 333 -0.89 -12.77 54.39
CA LYS A 333 -0.50 -11.39 54.83
C LYS A 333 1.01 -11.15 54.92
N GLY A 334 1.46 -10.13 54.17
CA GLY A 334 2.65 -9.31 54.41
C GLY A 334 3.93 -9.83 53.73
N SER A 335 4.88 -9.03 53.25
CA SER A 335 5.12 -7.58 53.31
C SER A 335 6.27 -7.27 52.34
N ARG A 336 6.29 -6.05 51.79
CA ARG A 336 7.41 -5.43 51.07
C ARG A 336 8.67 -5.35 51.95
N SER A 337 9.85 -5.52 51.37
CA SER A 337 10.98 -4.59 51.58
C SER A 337 12.08 -4.72 50.52
N LYS A 338 12.65 -3.56 50.19
CA LYS A 338 13.76 -3.28 49.29
C LYS A 338 15.08 -3.89 49.79
N LYS A 339 15.99 -4.23 48.86
CA LYS A 339 17.43 -3.99 49.02
C LYS A 339 18.14 -3.87 47.66
N ALA A 340 19.09 -2.95 47.64
CA ALA A 340 19.91 -2.57 46.52
C ALA A 340 21.23 -3.36 46.47
N GLY A 341 21.79 -3.50 45.25
CA GLY A 341 23.22 -3.44 44.95
C GLY A 341 24.06 -4.71 45.12
N LYS A 342 24.49 -5.31 44.00
CA LYS A 342 25.91 -5.39 43.57
C LYS A 342 26.05 -6.24 42.31
N VAL A 343 26.74 -5.67 41.32
CA VAL A 343 27.28 -6.35 40.14
C VAL A 343 28.58 -7.05 40.54
N ALA A 344 28.73 -8.31 40.15
CA ALA A 344 30.01 -9.01 40.13
C ALA A 344 30.17 -9.68 38.76
N TYR A 345 31.25 -9.36 38.07
CA TYR A 345 31.68 -10.04 36.85
C TYR A 345 32.45 -11.32 37.21
N GLY A 346 32.12 -12.42 36.53
CA GLY A 346 33.00 -13.56 36.29
C GLY A 346 32.80 -14.78 37.19
N LEU A 347 32.17 -15.82 36.64
CA LEU A 347 32.69 -17.19 36.47
C LEU A 347 31.54 -18.11 35.99
N LEU A 348 31.92 -19.17 35.26
CA LEU A 348 31.06 -20.13 34.57
C LEU A 348 29.86 -20.61 35.41
N ASP A 349 28.66 -20.64 34.82
CA ASP A 349 27.51 -21.35 35.39
C ASP A 349 26.78 -22.19 34.31
N PRO A 350 26.74 -23.53 34.43
CA PRO A 350 26.16 -24.44 33.46
C PRO A 350 24.76 -24.90 33.89
N THR A 351 23.73 -24.07 33.76
CA THR A 351 22.32 -24.55 33.66
C THR A 351 21.44 -23.43 33.09
N PHE A 352 21.11 -23.52 31.79
CA PHE A 352 20.03 -22.72 31.22
C PHE A 352 18.71 -23.38 31.64
N GLU A 353 17.94 -22.73 32.52
CA GLU A 353 16.57 -23.16 32.84
C GLU A 353 15.65 -22.84 31.65
N TRP A 354 15.12 -23.90 31.05
CA TRP A 354 14.14 -23.86 29.98
C TRP A 354 12.73 -23.97 30.58
N TYR A 355 11.81 -23.07 30.22
CA TYR A 355 10.42 -23.21 30.66
C TYR A 355 9.74 -24.35 29.89
N LYS A 356 9.28 -25.38 30.62
CA LYS A 356 8.32 -26.36 30.11
C LYS A 356 6.92 -25.76 30.33
N MET A 357 6.17 -25.55 29.25
CA MET A 357 4.76 -25.15 29.33
C MET A 357 3.95 -26.37 29.75
N GLU A 358 3.63 -26.52 31.04
CA GLU A 358 2.63 -27.48 31.50
C GLU A 358 1.26 -26.80 31.56
N GLY A 359 0.30 -27.32 30.79
CA GLY A 359 -1.11 -26.97 30.85
C GLY A 359 -1.65 -26.09 29.72
N ALA A 360 -1.87 -26.68 28.54
CA ALA A 360 -2.92 -26.25 27.61
C ALA A 360 -3.34 -27.47 26.77
N GLY A 361 -4.65 -27.69 26.62
CA GLY A 361 -5.22 -28.74 25.77
C GLY A 361 -4.74 -28.66 24.33
N ARG A 362 -4.97 -29.73 23.56
CA ARG A 362 -4.53 -29.94 22.18
C ARG A 362 -5.01 -28.85 21.21
N ASP A 363 -4.36 -27.69 21.24
CA ASP A 363 -4.24 -26.73 20.14
C ASP A 363 -2.74 -26.55 19.90
N ALA A 364 -2.30 -26.78 18.66
CA ALA A 364 -0.89 -26.81 18.28
C ALA A 364 -0.16 -25.54 18.76
N ASN A 365 0.86 -25.69 19.61
CA ASN A 365 1.72 -24.59 20.02
C ASN A 365 2.32 -23.91 18.76
N PRO A 366 2.01 -22.65 18.46
CA PRO A 366 2.42 -22.00 17.21
C PRO A 366 3.94 -21.79 17.09
N LEU A 367 4.68 -21.94 18.19
CA LEU A 367 6.14 -21.91 18.23
C LEU A 367 6.72 -23.32 18.44
N SER A 368 6.03 -24.37 17.96
CA SER A 368 6.45 -25.77 18.13
C SER A 368 7.85 -26.06 17.62
N GLY A 369 8.34 -25.33 16.61
CA GLY A 369 9.72 -25.40 16.09
C GLY A 369 10.78 -24.67 16.92
N TYR A 370 10.39 -23.99 18.01
CA TYR A 370 11.28 -23.14 18.81
C TYR A 370 11.15 -23.36 20.31
N ARG A 371 12.30 -23.47 20.99
CA ARG A 371 12.38 -23.41 22.45
C ARG A 371 12.54 -21.97 22.90
N ILE A 372 11.46 -21.38 23.42
CA ILE A 372 11.44 -19.97 23.87
C ILE A 372 12.19 -19.82 25.20
N GLY A 373 13.03 -18.78 25.27
CA GLY A 373 13.78 -18.39 26.46
C GLY A 373 13.34 -17.05 27.05
N LYS A 374 14.28 -16.37 27.72
CA LYS A 374 14.04 -15.09 28.42
C LYS A 374 13.65 -13.93 27.47
N THR A 375 13.01 -12.92 28.05
CA THR A 375 12.72 -11.66 27.34
C THR A 375 14.02 -10.87 27.17
N LEU A 376 14.30 -10.41 25.95
CA LEU A 376 15.44 -9.58 25.58
C LEU A 376 15.10 -8.09 25.68
N GLY A 377 13.88 -7.71 25.29
CA GLY A 377 13.43 -6.31 25.28
C GLY A 377 11.92 -6.17 25.24
N ILE A 378 11.41 -4.99 25.56
CA ILE A 378 10.00 -4.64 25.50
C ILE A 378 9.88 -3.40 24.63
N GLY A 379 9.27 -3.54 23.45
CA GLY A 379 9.00 -2.42 22.56
C GLY A 379 7.58 -1.88 22.75
N SER A 380 7.25 -0.82 22.01
CA SER A 380 5.96 -0.12 22.05
C SER A 380 4.77 -1.07 21.82
N PHE A 381 4.92 -2.01 20.86
CA PHE A 381 3.85 -2.87 20.37
C PHE A 381 3.93 -4.34 20.85
N GLY A 382 4.98 -4.72 21.58
CA GLY A 382 5.22 -6.13 21.89
C GLY A 382 6.50 -6.41 22.68
N LYS A 383 6.78 -7.70 22.92
CA LYS A 383 7.97 -8.15 23.65
C LYS A 383 8.87 -8.95 22.72
N VAL A 384 10.18 -8.77 22.84
CA VAL A 384 11.17 -9.58 22.12
C VAL A 384 11.73 -10.62 23.07
N LYS A 385 11.70 -11.89 22.69
CA LYS A 385 12.27 -13.01 23.45
C LYS A 385 13.39 -13.68 22.68
N ILE A 386 14.35 -14.26 23.38
CA ILE A 386 15.30 -15.19 22.76
C ILE A 386 14.60 -16.53 22.56
N ALA A 387 14.92 -17.24 21.49
CA ALA A 387 14.48 -18.61 21.27
C ALA A 387 15.60 -19.44 20.63
N GLU A 388 15.50 -20.77 20.72
CA GLU A 388 16.39 -21.71 20.06
C GLU A 388 15.58 -22.57 19.08
N HIS A 389 15.97 -22.57 17.80
CA HIS A 389 15.32 -23.39 16.79
C HIS A 389 15.66 -24.86 17.03
N ILE A 390 14.64 -25.72 17.11
CA ILE A 390 14.79 -27.09 17.62
C ILE A 390 15.64 -27.95 16.68
N LEU A 391 15.46 -27.81 15.35
CA LEU A 391 16.17 -28.65 14.38
C LEU A 391 17.67 -28.29 14.27
N THR A 392 17.99 -27.00 14.36
CA THR A 392 19.36 -26.50 14.11
C THR A 392 20.12 -26.14 15.39
N GLY A 393 19.44 -26.05 16.54
CA GLY A 393 20.00 -25.54 17.79
C GLY A 393 20.38 -24.04 17.75
N HIS A 394 19.99 -23.32 16.68
CA HIS A 394 20.42 -21.94 16.49
C HIS A 394 19.55 -20.95 17.27
N LYS A 395 20.18 -19.92 17.83
CA LYS A 395 19.48 -18.89 18.61
C LYS A 395 18.92 -17.80 17.72
N VAL A 396 17.67 -17.42 17.97
CA VAL A 396 16.92 -16.38 17.24
C VAL A 396 16.25 -15.41 18.22
N ALA A 397 15.87 -14.24 17.73
CA ALA A 397 15.06 -13.27 18.44
C ALA A 397 13.63 -13.30 17.91
N VAL A 398 12.65 -13.47 18.79
CA VAL A 398 11.23 -13.55 18.43
C VAL A 398 10.52 -12.31 18.97
N LYS A 399 10.10 -11.41 18.08
CA LYS A 399 9.27 -10.24 18.41
C LYS A 399 7.81 -10.69 18.40
N ILE A 400 7.18 -10.67 19.58
CA ILE A 400 5.80 -11.11 19.83
C ILE A 400 4.91 -9.88 19.91
N LEU A 401 4.02 -9.74 18.92
CA LEU A 401 3.15 -8.60 18.72
C LEU A 401 1.70 -9.00 18.96
N ASN A 402 1.08 -8.48 20.01
CA ASN A 402 -0.28 -8.88 20.39
C ASN A 402 -1.34 -8.08 19.63
N ARG A 403 -2.16 -8.77 18.83
CA ARG A 403 -3.17 -8.13 17.97
C ARG A 403 -4.22 -7.35 18.77
N ARG A 404 -4.61 -7.85 19.95
CA ARG A 404 -5.57 -7.15 20.84
C ARG A 404 -4.96 -5.90 21.46
N LYS A 405 -3.72 -5.99 21.94
CA LYS A 405 -3.00 -4.86 22.55
C LYS A 405 -2.78 -3.74 21.53
N ILE A 406 -2.37 -4.08 20.32
CA ILE A 406 -2.22 -3.15 19.19
C ILE A 406 -3.55 -2.43 18.90
N ARG A 407 -4.66 -3.16 18.84
CA ARG A 407 -6.01 -2.57 18.66
C ARG A 407 -6.50 -1.74 19.87
N SER A 408 -6.10 -2.06 21.09
CA SER A 408 -6.52 -1.33 22.30
C SER A 408 -5.82 0.02 22.47
N MET A 409 -4.54 0.10 22.12
CA MET A 409 -3.78 1.36 22.12
C MET A 409 -4.36 2.36 21.10
N GLU A 410 -4.86 1.86 19.96
CA GLU A 410 -5.61 2.67 18.98
C GLU A 410 -6.90 3.27 19.57
N MET A 411 -7.52 2.65 20.58
CA MET A 411 -8.73 3.18 21.23
C MET A 411 -8.42 4.21 22.33
N GLU A 412 -7.31 4.07 23.06
CA GLU A 412 -6.88 5.04 24.08
C GLU A 412 -6.38 6.35 23.46
N GLU A 413 -5.62 6.30 22.35
CA GLU A 413 -5.19 7.49 21.60
C GLU A 413 -6.39 8.23 21.00
N LYS A 414 -7.37 7.49 20.46
CA LYS A 414 -8.64 8.06 19.97
C LYS A 414 -9.47 8.65 21.12
N GLY A 415 -9.49 8.01 22.29
CA GLY A 415 -10.21 8.45 23.49
C GLY A 415 -9.65 9.73 24.12
N GLN A 416 -8.33 9.86 24.22
CA GLN A 416 -7.69 11.11 24.68
C GLN A 416 -7.99 12.25 23.70
N CYS A 417 -7.89 12.01 22.39
CA CYS A 417 -8.22 13.01 21.36
C CYS A 417 -9.72 13.42 21.38
N LEU A 418 -10.62 12.50 21.73
CA LEU A 418 -12.05 12.75 21.88
C LEU A 418 -12.39 13.55 23.15
N LEU A 419 -11.68 13.31 24.26
CA LEU A 419 -11.88 14.03 25.52
C LEU A 419 -11.53 15.53 25.37
N TYR A 420 -10.45 15.85 24.65
CA TYR A 420 -10.05 17.23 24.34
C TYR A 420 -11.05 17.95 23.42
N LYS A 421 -11.71 17.23 22.50
CA LYS A 421 -12.74 17.79 21.60
C LYS A 421 -14.11 17.96 22.28
N THR A 422 -14.47 17.07 23.21
CA THR A 422 -15.81 17.01 23.81
C THR A 422 -16.02 18.03 24.93
N LEU A 423 -14.96 18.40 25.67
CA LEU A 423 -15.09 19.32 26.81
C LEU A 423 -15.08 20.81 26.46
N GLY A 424 -14.82 21.19 25.20
CA GLY A 424 -14.81 22.61 24.78
C GLY A 424 -13.88 23.52 25.59
N LEU A 425 -12.93 22.95 26.34
CA LEU A 425 -11.99 23.68 27.17
C LEU A 425 -10.99 24.37 26.25
N LYS A 426 -11.13 25.69 26.08
CA LYS A 426 -9.99 26.52 25.71
C LYS A 426 -8.94 26.31 26.80
N CYS A 427 -7.79 25.77 26.43
CA CYS A 427 -6.64 25.68 27.31
C CYS A 427 -6.15 27.11 27.59
N PHE A 428 -6.69 27.75 28.63
CA PHE A 428 -6.15 29.00 29.15
C PHE A 428 -5.06 28.68 30.17
N THR A 429 -3.88 28.32 29.69
CA THR A 429 -2.62 28.57 30.42
C THR A 429 -1.53 28.98 29.43
N THR A 430 -0.75 29.98 29.81
CA THR A 430 0.05 30.89 28.97
C THR A 430 1.31 30.31 28.31
N ASN A 431 1.35 29.05 27.87
CA ASN A 431 2.57 28.46 27.26
C ASN A 431 2.28 27.44 26.14
N ASP A 432 1.47 27.83 25.16
CA ASP A 432 0.88 26.94 24.16
C ASP A 432 1.71 26.81 22.85
N GLN A 433 2.96 26.36 22.96
CA GLN A 433 3.75 25.83 21.83
C GLN A 433 4.40 24.47 22.11
N LEU A 434 4.31 23.93 23.33
CA LEU A 434 4.96 22.66 23.69
C LEU A 434 4.11 21.41 23.42
N LEU A 435 2.80 21.45 23.66
CA LEU A 435 1.98 20.22 23.58
C LEU A 435 1.63 19.80 22.15
N SER A 436 1.50 20.74 21.21
CA SER A 436 1.32 20.43 19.79
C SER A 436 2.58 19.86 19.12
N VAL A 437 3.72 19.96 19.80
CA VAL A 437 5.04 19.55 19.32
C VAL A 437 5.44 18.19 19.89
N LEU A 438 5.00 17.86 21.11
CA LEU A 438 5.26 16.57 21.74
C LEU A 438 4.35 15.44 21.27
N MET A 439 3.18 15.77 20.72
CA MET A 439 2.39 14.87 19.90
C MET A 439 1.83 15.68 18.73
N PRO A 440 2.45 15.58 17.53
CA PRO A 440 1.89 16.22 16.36
C PRO A 440 0.46 15.73 16.17
N THR A 441 -0.47 16.66 16.02
CA THR A 441 -1.84 16.43 15.52
C THR A 441 -1.89 15.84 14.10
N ASN A 442 -0.73 15.40 13.57
CA ASN A 442 -0.51 14.73 12.30
C ASN A 442 0.08 13.31 12.45
N LEU A 443 0.14 12.74 13.67
CA LEU A 443 0.03 11.29 13.87
C LEU A 443 -1.45 10.90 13.74
N VAL A 444 -2.05 11.22 12.60
CA VAL A 444 -3.41 10.79 12.28
C VAL A 444 -3.30 9.34 11.78
N SER A 445 -3.54 8.42 12.72
CA SER A 445 -4.12 7.09 12.50
C SER A 445 -3.52 6.22 11.38
N THR A 446 -2.19 6.09 11.29
CA THR A 446 -1.64 4.85 10.68
C THR A 446 -1.80 3.75 11.70
N SER A 447 -2.68 2.78 11.45
CA SER A 447 -2.87 1.65 12.39
C SER A 447 -1.52 1.01 12.68
N ALA A 448 -1.24 0.69 13.95
CA ALA A 448 0.06 0.13 14.32
C ALA A 448 0.31 -1.23 13.63
N LEU A 449 -0.76 -1.91 13.18
CA LEU A 449 -0.70 -3.06 12.28
C LEU A 449 -0.15 -2.74 10.89
N VAL A 450 -0.42 -1.56 10.31
CA VAL A 450 0.14 -1.14 9.02
C VAL A 450 1.66 -0.94 9.12
N LEU A 451 2.14 -0.35 10.21
CA LEU A 451 3.57 -0.21 10.48
C LEU A 451 4.26 -1.58 10.58
N VAL A 452 3.66 -2.51 11.33
CA VAL A 452 4.17 -3.89 11.47
C VAL A 452 4.17 -4.64 10.13
N LYS A 453 3.09 -4.59 9.35
CA LYS A 453 3.02 -5.25 8.03
C LYS A 453 4.05 -4.65 7.07
N ARG A 454 4.28 -3.34 7.12
CA ARG A 454 5.31 -2.66 6.32
C ARG A 454 6.72 -3.06 6.76
N GLU A 455 7.00 -3.09 8.06
CA GLU A 455 8.26 -3.56 8.63
C GLU A 455 8.59 -4.97 8.11
N ILE A 456 7.62 -5.89 8.19
CA ILE A 456 7.76 -7.25 7.66
C ILE A 456 8.04 -7.25 6.15
N LYS A 457 7.30 -6.47 5.36
CA LYS A 457 7.49 -6.40 3.89
C LYS A 457 8.88 -5.89 3.52
N ILE A 458 9.37 -4.86 4.20
CA ILE A 458 10.72 -4.30 3.99
C ILE A 458 11.77 -5.34 4.37
N LEU A 459 11.68 -5.92 5.56
CA LEU A 459 12.67 -6.89 6.06
C LEU A 459 12.73 -8.17 5.21
N ARG A 460 11.61 -8.60 4.60
CA ARG A 460 11.59 -9.73 3.65
C ARG A 460 12.46 -9.49 2.40
N LEU A 461 12.66 -8.24 2.00
CA LEU A 461 13.43 -7.90 0.80
C LEU A 461 14.93 -7.76 1.08
N PHE A 462 15.33 -7.62 2.35
CA PHE A 462 16.67 -7.23 2.73
C PHE A 462 17.59 -8.42 3.01
N MET A 463 18.74 -8.42 2.34
CA MET A 463 19.84 -9.33 2.60
C MET A 463 21.15 -8.53 2.65
N HIS A 464 21.55 -8.11 3.85
CA HIS A 464 22.76 -7.31 4.05
C HIS A 464 23.43 -7.64 5.39
N PRO A 465 24.77 -7.74 5.47
CA PRO A 465 25.48 -8.14 6.69
C PRO A 465 25.27 -7.20 7.87
N HIS A 466 24.96 -5.92 7.63
CA HIS A 466 24.73 -4.90 8.65
C HIS A 466 23.26 -4.51 8.84
N ILE A 467 22.32 -5.33 8.38
CA ILE A 467 20.88 -5.19 8.62
C ILE A 467 20.38 -6.47 9.29
N ILE A 468 19.46 -6.35 10.25
CA ILE A 468 18.88 -7.50 10.93
C ILE A 468 18.14 -8.40 9.92
N ARG A 469 18.46 -9.70 9.93
CA ARG A 469 17.80 -10.66 9.03
C ARG A 469 16.45 -11.09 9.60
N LEU A 470 15.43 -11.15 8.74
CA LEU A 470 14.16 -11.82 9.03
C LEU A 470 14.22 -13.27 8.52
N TYR A 471 13.98 -14.23 9.40
CA TYR A 471 13.93 -15.64 9.02
C TYR A 471 12.53 -16.06 8.62
N GLU A 472 11.54 -15.76 9.47
CA GLU A 472 10.14 -16.11 9.21
C GLU A 472 9.17 -15.22 9.99
N VAL A 473 7.90 -15.32 9.61
CA VAL A 473 6.78 -14.68 10.31
C VAL A 473 5.73 -15.74 10.55
N ILE A 474 5.41 -15.99 11.81
CA ILE A 474 4.32 -16.89 12.20
C ILE A 474 3.12 -16.00 12.54
N ASP A 475 2.06 -16.11 11.74
CA ASP A 475 0.85 -15.35 11.93
C ASP A 475 -0.23 -16.21 12.60
N THR A 476 -0.72 -15.77 13.76
CA THR A 476 -1.81 -16.44 14.48
C THR A 476 -2.97 -15.46 14.71
N PRO A 477 -4.18 -15.97 15.02
CA PRO A 477 -5.32 -15.11 15.33
C PRO A 477 -5.09 -14.14 16.51
N ALA A 478 -4.23 -14.52 17.48
CA ALA A 478 -3.99 -13.74 18.70
C ALA A 478 -2.74 -12.85 18.59
N ASP A 479 -1.64 -13.38 18.05
CA ASP A 479 -0.32 -12.76 18.05
C ASP A 479 0.37 -12.92 16.69
N ILE A 480 1.24 -11.96 16.35
CA ILE A 480 2.16 -12.05 15.22
C ILE A 480 3.56 -12.27 15.81
N TYR A 481 4.25 -13.32 15.37
CA TYR A 481 5.62 -13.62 15.77
C TYR A 481 6.56 -13.34 14.61
N VAL A 482 7.49 -12.40 14.81
CA VAL A 482 8.51 -12.05 13.82
C VAL A 482 9.83 -12.63 14.29
N VAL A 483 10.31 -13.67 13.61
CA VAL A 483 11.54 -14.40 13.97
C VAL A 483 12.71 -13.82 13.21
N MET A 484 13.65 -13.24 13.94
CA MET A 484 14.76 -12.44 13.42
C MET A 484 16.10 -12.95 13.94
N GLU A 485 17.16 -12.44 13.34
CA GLU A 485 18.53 -12.63 13.80
C GLU A 485 18.69 -12.26 15.28
N TYR A 486 19.29 -13.16 16.06
CA TYR A 486 19.66 -12.87 17.44
C TYR A 486 21.05 -12.22 17.51
N VAL A 487 21.09 -11.08 18.20
CA VAL A 487 22.28 -10.27 18.41
C VAL A 487 22.58 -10.20 19.91
N LYS A 488 23.71 -10.78 20.33
CA LYS A 488 23.99 -11.07 21.74
C LYS A 488 24.46 -9.86 22.55
N SER A 489 25.16 -8.91 21.94
CA SER A 489 25.91 -7.86 22.66
C SER A 489 25.12 -6.59 22.91
N GLY A 490 23.80 -6.61 22.71
CA GLY A 490 22.91 -5.49 23.04
C GLY A 490 22.98 -4.32 22.06
N GLU A 491 22.57 -3.15 22.54
CA GLU A 491 22.45 -1.90 21.78
C GLU A 491 23.77 -1.12 21.76
N LEU A 492 24.03 -0.40 20.68
CA LEU A 492 25.17 0.51 20.58
C LEU A 492 25.05 1.67 21.57
N PHE A 493 23.82 2.04 21.97
CA PHE A 493 23.58 3.01 23.03
C PHE A 493 24.25 2.60 24.34
N ASP A 494 23.95 1.39 24.83
CA ASP A 494 24.53 0.87 26.07
C ASP A 494 26.07 0.81 26.00
N TYR A 495 26.60 0.45 24.82
CA TYR A 495 28.05 0.43 24.57
C TYR A 495 28.70 1.81 24.73
N ILE A 496 28.05 2.87 24.22
CA ILE A 496 28.51 4.26 24.38
C ILE A 496 28.37 4.70 25.84
N VAL A 497 27.27 4.34 26.52
CA VAL A 497 27.07 4.68 27.94
C VAL A 497 28.13 4.04 28.83
N GLU A 498 28.50 2.79 28.57
CA GLU A 498 29.53 2.06 29.34
C GLU A 498 30.94 2.60 29.07
N LYS A 499 31.31 2.83 27.81
CA LYS A 499 32.67 3.26 27.43
C LYS A 499 32.88 4.77 27.45
N GLY A 500 31.80 5.56 27.47
CA GLY A 500 31.84 6.99 27.16
C GLY A 500 32.15 7.23 25.67
N ARG A 501 32.99 8.23 25.38
CA ARG A 501 33.42 8.49 24.00
C ARG A 501 34.32 7.36 23.48
N LEU A 502 34.10 6.93 22.25
CA LEU A 502 34.89 5.89 21.61
C LEU A 502 36.17 6.45 20.98
N HIS A 503 37.16 5.58 20.81
CA HIS A 503 38.32 5.89 19.99
C HIS A 503 37.91 6.04 18.52
N GLU A 504 38.60 6.94 17.81
CA GLU A 504 38.21 7.31 16.45
C GLU A 504 38.25 6.15 15.45
N GLU A 505 39.19 5.22 15.61
CA GLU A 505 39.28 4.00 14.79
C GLU A 505 38.08 3.07 15.00
N GLU A 506 37.66 2.90 16.24
CA GLU A 506 36.50 2.09 16.61
C GLU A 506 35.20 2.74 16.14
N ALA A 507 35.02 4.04 16.40
CA ALA A 507 33.88 4.82 15.92
C ALA A 507 33.78 4.79 14.40
N ARG A 508 34.91 4.88 13.69
CA ARG A 508 34.97 4.78 12.22
C ARG A 508 34.52 3.42 11.73
N ARG A 509 34.99 2.33 12.33
CA ARG A 509 34.56 0.98 11.96
C ARG A 509 33.05 0.82 12.09
N PHE A 510 32.45 1.24 13.21
CA PHE A 510 30.99 1.20 13.38
C PHE A 510 30.28 2.08 12.36
N PHE A 511 30.78 3.30 12.15
CA PHE A 511 30.18 4.25 11.21
C PHE A 511 30.23 3.76 9.76
N GLN A 512 31.33 3.12 9.32
CA GLN A 512 31.43 2.50 8.00
C GLN A 512 30.36 1.42 7.78
N GLN A 513 30.11 0.59 8.80
CA GLN A 513 29.08 -0.46 8.76
C GLN A 513 27.66 0.14 8.72
N ILE A 514 27.40 1.18 9.51
CA ILE A 514 26.12 1.92 9.51
C ILE A 514 25.86 2.50 8.12
N ILE A 515 26.82 3.24 7.56
CA ILE A 515 26.67 3.87 6.24
C ILE A 515 26.44 2.83 5.15
N SER A 516 27.12 1.67 5.20
CA SER A 516 26.86 0.58 4.26
C SER A 516 25.43 0.05 4.34
N GLY A 517 24.90 -0.15 5.55
CA GLY A 517 23.52 -0.62 5.73
C GLY A 517 22.48 0.42 5.27
N VAL A 518 22.71 1.70 5.59
CA VAL A 518 21.83 2.81 5.17
C VAL A 518 21.86 2.99 3.65
N GLU A 519 23.05 2.93 3.03
CA GLU A 519 23.19 2.97 1.57
C GLU A 519 22.39 1.84 0.91
N TYR A 520 22.48 0.63 1.45
CA TYR A 520 21.72 -0.50 0.93
C TYR A 520 20.20 -0.28 1.03
N CYS A 521 19.71 0.32 2.12
CA CYS A 521 18.30 0.69 2.24
C CYS A 521 17.90 1.69 1.15
N HIS A 522 18.69 2.75 0.96
CA HIS A 522 18.40 3.82 0.00
C HIS A 522 18.40 3.31 -1.44
N ARG A 523 19.30 2.39 -1.79
CA ARG A 523 19.32 1.73 -3.11
C ARG A 523 18.11 0.87 -3.38
N ASN A 524 17.52 0.28 -2.34
CA ASN A 524 16.27 -0.48 -2.43
C ASN A 524 15.03 0.43 -2.22
N MET A 525 15.18 1.73 -2.43
CA MET A 525 14.12 2.73 -2.29
C MET A 525 13.47 2.76 -0.90
N VAL A 526 14.21 2.49 0.17
CA VAL A 526 13.71 2.51 1.55
C VAL A 526 14.49 3.54 2.38
N VAL A 527 13.77 4.33 3.17
CA VAL A 527 14.34 5.29 4.13
C VAL A 527 13.93 4.85 5.53
N HIS A 528 14.88 4.86 6.46
CA HIS A 528 14.66 4.31 7.80
C HIS A 528 13.90 5.27 8.73
N ARG A 529 14.28 6.55 8.76
CA ARG A 529 13.61 7.64 9.51
C ARG A 529 13.61 7.53 11.05
N ASP A 530 14.23 6.51 11.64
CA ASP A 530 14.43 6.37 13.10
C ASP A 530 15.81 5.78 13.41
N LEU A 531 16.84 6.26 12.70
CA LEU A 531 18.22 5.85 12.98
C LEU A 531 18.70 6.51 14.27
N LYS A 532 19.01 5.67 15.26
CA LYS A 532 19.53 6.06 16.57
C LYS A 532 20.33 4.90 17.19
N PRO A 533 21.24 5.15 18.14
CA PRO A 533 22.06 4.10 18.76
C PRO A 533 21.28 2.93 19.38
N GLU A 534 20.05 3.14 19.83
CA GLU A 534 19.14 2.12 20.38
C GLU A 534 18.66 1.14 19.30
N ASN A 535 18.53 1.60 18.05
CA ASN A 535 18.15 0.78 16.89
C ASN A 535 19.36 0.17 16.16
N LEU A 536 20.57 0.30 16.73
CA LEU A 536 21.81 -0.26 16.21
C LEU A 536 22.33 -1.31 17.19
N LEU A 537 22.26 -2.58 16.82
CA LEU A 537 22.67 -3.70 17.67
C LEU A 537 24.11 -4.13 17.38
N LEU A 538 24.79 -4.72 18.37
CA LEU A 538 26.16 -5.23 18.23
C LEU A 538 26.23 -6.75 18.35
N ASP A 539 26.78 -7.41 17.33
CA ASP A 539 27.05 -8.86 17.39
C ASP A 539 28.22 -9.20 18.32
N SER A 540 28.52 -10.50 18.49
CA SER A 540 29.61 -10.96 19.35
C SER A 540 31.01 -10.55 18.87
N LYS A 541 31.15 -10.11 17.60
CA LYS A 541 32.39 -9.61 17.00
C LYS A 541 32.41 -8.06 16.94
N CYS A 542 31.47 -7.40 17.60
CA CYS A 542 31.25 -5.96 17.54
C CYS A 542 31.04 -5.46 16.10
N ASN A 543 30.18 -6.14 15.33
CA ASN A 543 29.65 -5.59 14.08
C ASN A 543 28.26 -5.02 14.31
N VAL A 544 27.97 -3.93 13.63
CA VAL A 544 26.68 -3.24 13.68
C VAL A 544 25.62 -4.00 12.88
N LYS A 545 24.41 -4.08 13.45
CA LYS A 545 23.18 -4.57 12.83
C LYS A 545 22.09 -3.52 13.00
N ILE A 546 21.64 -2.93 11.89
CA ILE A 546 20.52 -1.99 11.89
C ILE A 546 19.22 -2.79 12.13
N ALA A 547 18.44 -2.36 13.12
CA ALA A 547 17.19 -2.98 13.52
C ALA A 547 16.04 -1.95 13.57
N ASP A 548 14.82 -2.45 13.78
CA ASP A 548 13.58 -1.68 13.94
C ASP A 548 13.18 -0.78 12.74
N PHE A 549 12.58 -1.41 11.72
CA PHE A 549 12.06 -0.72 10.53
C PHE A 549 10.60 -0.28 10.70
N GLY A 550 10.09 -0.18 11.94
CA GLY A 550 8.69 0.14 12.23
C GLY A 550 8.25 1.53 11.73
N LEU A 551 9.17 2.49 11.61
CA LEU A 551 8.91 3.84 11.08
C LEU A 551 9.40 4.07 9.64
N SER A 552 9.95 3.04 9.00
CA SER A 552 10.50 3.11 7.67
C SER A 552 9.44 3.36 6.59
N ASN A 553 9.87 3.86 5.43
CA ASN A 553 8.97 4.06 4.28
C ASN A 553 9.66 3.79 2.95
N VAL A 554 8.85 3.50 1.93
CA VAL A 554 9.31 3.30 0.55
C VAL A 554 9.26 4.63 -0.21
N MET A 555 10.36 5.00 -0.86
CA MET A 555 10.49 6.17 -1.73
C MET A 555 9.84 5.92 -3.09
N ARG A 556 9.35 6.99 -3.72
CA ARG A 556 8.81 6.97 -5.08
C ARG A 556 9.38 8.16 -5.84
N ASP A 557 9.71 7.94 -7.11
CA ASP A 557 10.31 8.98 -7.94
C ASP A 557 9.41 10.21 -8.04
N GLY A 558 9.98 11.37 -7.72
CA GLY A 558 9.28 12.66 -7.75
C GLY A 558 8.21 12.86 -6.66
N HIS A 559 8.12 11.99 -5.65
CA HIS A 559 7.26 12.22 -4.47
C HIS A 559 8.09 12.57 -3.24
N PHE A 560 7.59 13.54 -2.47
CA PHE A 560 8.17 13.93 -1.19
C PHE A 560 7.40 13.36 -0.01
N LEU A 561 8.12 13.05 1.06
CA LEU A 561 7.58 12.65 2.35
C LEU A 561 7.31 13.89 3.22
N LYS A 562 6.28 13.82 4.07
CA LYS A 562 5.89 14.92 4.99
C LYS A 562 5.77 14.49 6.45
N THR A 563 5.67 13.19 6.72
CA THR A 563 5.37 12.68 8.07
C THR A 563 6.50 13.02 9.05
N SER A 564 6.17 13.74 10.13
CA SER A 564 7.07 13.92 11.27
C SER A 564 7.10 12.63 12.09
N CYS A 565 8.23 11.96 12.12
CA CYS A 565 8.44 10.69 12.83
C CYS A 565 9.89 10.59 13.34
N GLY A 566 10.14 9.59 14.17
CA GLY A 566 11.45 9.35 14.79
C GLY A 566 11.66 10.13 16.08
N SER A 567 12.81 9.88 16.71
CA SER A 567 13.16 10.46 18.01
C SER A 567 13.66 11.91 17.88
N PRO A 568 13.15 12.88 18.67
CA PRO A 568 13.43 14.32 18.49
C PRO A 568 14.91 14.71 18.38
N ASN A 569 15.79 14.08 19.16
CA ASN A 569 17.22 14.41 19.18
C ASN A 569 17.97 13.99 17.91
N TYR A 570 17.42 13.06 17.14
CA TYR A 570 18.01 12.52 15.90
C TYR A 570 17.29 13.04 14.65
N ALA A 571 16.11 13.63 14.80
CA ALA A 571 15.31 14.12 13.69
C ALA A 571 15.92 15.36 13.01
N ALA A 572 15.89 15.38 11.67
CA ALA A 572 16.41 16.50 10.88
C ALA A 572 15.55 17.78 11.02
N PRO A 573 16.13 18.98 10.81
CA PRO A 573 15.43 20.26 10.94
C PRO A 573 14.16 20.36 10.10
N GLU A 574 14.15 19.81 8.90
CA GLU A 574 13.01 19.77 7.99
C GLU A 574 11.87 18.88 8.50
N VAL A 575 12.18 17.76 9.17
CA VAL A 575 11.20 16.82 9.74
C VAL A 575 10.47 17.45 10.93
N ILE A 576 11.22 18.06 11.86
CA ILE A 576 10.64 18.77 13.02
C ILE A 576 9.97 20.10 12.64
N SER A 577 10.19 20.57 11.41
CA SER A 577 9.51 21.75 10.85
C SER A 577 8.31 21.38 9.99
N GLY A 578 8.01 20.09 9.79
CA GLY A 578 6.92 19.62 8.94
C GLY A 578 7.09 19.99 7.46
N LYS A 579 8.32 20.21 7.00
CA LYS A 579 8.64 20.49 5.60
C LYS A 579 8.62 19.18 4.80
N LEU A 580 8.42 19.30 3.49
CA LEU A 580 8.59 18.19 2.57
C LEU A 580 10.08 17.82 2.46
N TYR A 581 10.36 16.52 2.40
CA TYR A 581 11.71 15.97 2.32
C TYR A 581 11.73 14.74 1.39
N ALA A 582 12.85 14.46 0.72
CA ALA A 582 12.98 13.31 -0.18
C ALA A 582 13.13 12.02 0.63
N GLY A 583 13.91 12.05 1.71
CA GLY A 583 14.09 10.95 2.64
C GLY A 583 15.55 10.65 2.97
N PRO A 584 16.41 10.31 1.98
CA PRO A 584 17.79 9.91 2.22
C PRO A 584 18.62 10.92 3.04
N GLU A 585 18.39 12.21 2.81
CA GLU A 585 19.07 13.30 3.50
C GLU A 585 18.74 13.37 4.99
N VAL A 586 17.56 12.88 5.42
CA VAL A 586 17.15 12.83 6.82
C VAL A 586 17.89 11.72 7.56
N ASP A 587 18.09 10.56 6.91
CA ASP A 587 18.90 9.48 7.46
C ASP A 587 20.38 9.91 7.57
N VAL A 588 20.89 10.70 6.62
CA VAL A 588 22.24 11.28 6.72
C VAL A 588 22.38 12.18 7.94
N TRP A 589 21.39 13.04 8.21
CA TRP A 589 21.41 13.88 9.41
C TRP A 589 21.50 13.02 10.67
N SER A 590 20.66 11.99 10.76
CA SER A 590 20.62 11.04 11.87
C SER A 590 21.97 10.33 12.07
N CYS A 591 22.61 9.89 10.97
CA CYS A 591 23.97 9.35 10.98
C CYS A 591 25.01 10.36 11.50
N GLY A 592 24.84 11.66 11.22
CA GLY A 592 25.71 12.72 11.71
C GLY A 592 25.60 12.90 13.23
N VAL A 593 24.38 12.82 13.76
CA VAL A 593 24.10 12.82 15.20
C VAL A 593 24.73 11.59 15.86
N ILE A 594 24.60 10.40 15.25
CA ILE A 594 25.21 9.16 15.73
C ILE A 594 26.74 9.26 15.74
N LEU A 595 27.36 9.76 14.66
CA LEU A 595 28.82 9.92 14.59
C LEU A 595 29.35 10.87 15.67
N TYR A 596 28.63 11.98 15.91
CA TYR A 596 28.95 12.88 17.00
C TYR A 596 28.86 12.17 18.35
N ALA A 597 27.79 11.41 18.60
CA ALA A 597 27.60 10.65 19.84
C ALA A 597 28.72 9.62 20.06
N LEU A 598 29.16 8.90 19.02
CA LEU A 598 30.26 7.95 19.10
C LEU A 598 31.59 8.62 19.51
N LEU A 599 31.89 9.79 18.94
CA LEU A 599 33.18 10.48 19.16
C LEU A 599 33.20 11.43 20.37
N CYS A 600 32.03 11.87 20.84
CA CYS A 600 31.90 12.82 21.94
C CYS A 600 31.30 12.21 23.20
N GLY A 601 30.59 11.08 23.10
CA GLY A 601 29.86 10.46 24.23
C GLY A 601 28.61 11.23 24.66
N THR A 602 28.23 12.29 23.93
CA THR A 602 27.08 13.15 24.20
C THR A 602 26.38 13.49 22.89
N LEU A 603 25.13 13.97 22.97
CA LEU A 603 24.39 14.41 21.79
C LEU A 603 24.81 15.83 21.35
N PRO A 604 24.80 16.14 20.04
CA PRO A 604 25.07 17.50 19.55
C PRO A 604 23.92 18.46 19.89
N PHE A 605 22.69 17.96 19.92
CA PHE A 605 21.48 18.71 20.28
C PHE A 605 20.76 18.00 21.42
N ASP A 606 20.76 18.65 22.58
CA ASP A 606 20.03 18.19 23.75
C ASP A 606 19.56 19.37 24.59
N ASP A 607 18.36 19.26 25.15
CA ASP A 607 17.75 20.25 26.04
C ASP A 607 16.55 19.61 26.74
N GLU A 608 16.40 19.84 28.04
CA GLU A 608 15.22 19.40 28.80
C GLU A 608 13.92 20.06 28.29
N ASN A 609 14.04 21.26 27.70
CA ASN A 609 12.92 21.98 27.12
C ASN A 609 12.88 21.79 25.60
N ILE A 610 11.83 21.12 25.12
CA ILE A 610 11.70 20.69 23.73
C ILE A 610 11.72 21.84 22.70
N PRO A 611 11.07 22.99 22.93
CA PRO A 611 11.23 24.15 22.03
C PRO A 611 12.67 24.66 21.95
N ASN A 612 13.42 24.63 23.05
CA ASN A 612 14.83 24.99 23.03
C ASN A 612 15.66 23.96 22.26
N LEU A 613 15.37 22.66 22.44
CA LEU A 613 15.93 21.59 21.62
C LEU A 613 15.65 21.86 20.13
N PHE A 614 14.41 22.15 19.77
CA PHE A 614 14.03 22.45 18.39
C PHE A 614 14.69 23.72 17.85
N LYS A 615 14.90 24.72 18.69
CA LYS A 615 15.65 25.94 18.33
C LYS A 615 17.12 25.63 18.05
N LYS A 616 17.76 24.78 18.86
CA LYS A 616 19.13 24.30 18.64
C LYS A 616 19.24 23.51 17.33
N ILE A 617 18.33 22.57 17.09
CA ILE A 617 18.28 21.75 15.86
C ILE A 617 18.07 22.64 14.63
N LYS A 618 17.04 23.50 14.62
CA LYS A 618 16.73 24.40 13.50
C LYS A 618 17.84 25.41 13.22
N GLY A 619 18.56 25.83 14.24
CA GLY A 619 19.72 26.70 14.11
C GLY A 619 21.02 25.97 13.73
N GLY A 620 21.05 24.64 13.81
CA GLY A 620 22.28 23.87 13.68
C GLY A 620 23.33 24.24 14.73
N ILE A 621 22.89 24.63 15.94
CA ILE A 621 23.74 25.16 17.01
C ILE A 621 24.22 24.01 17.89
N TYR A 622 25.50 23.64 17.76
CA TYR A 622 26.20 22.67 18.59
C TYR A 622 27.69 23.02 18.65
N THR A 623 28.42 22.43 19.60
CA THR A 623 29.86 22.67 19.77
C THR A 623 30.68 21.48 19.32
N LEU A 624 31.79 21.72 18.64
CA LEU A 624 32.78 20.68 18.30
C LEU A 624 33.93 20.69 19.32
N PRO A 625 34.07 19.64 20.14
CA PRO A 625 35.19 19.51 21.08
C PRO A 625 36.56 19.59 20.39
N SER A 626 37.57 20.09 21.10
CA SER A 626 38.94 20.23 20.58
C SER A 626 39.65 18.89 20.38
N HIS A 627 39.19 17.82 21.02
CA HIS A 627 39.78 16.49 20.89
C HIS A 627 39.45 15.76 19.58
N LEU A 628 38.49 16.26 18.80
CA LEU A 628 38.12 15.67 17.52
C LEU A 628 39.23 15.92 16.48
N SER A 629 39.56 14.91 15.68
CA SER A 629 40.53 15.07 14.59
C SER A 629 40.09 16.12 13.58
N PRO A 630 41.03 16.75 12.84
CA PRO A 630 40.68 17.69 11.78
C PRO A 630 39.70 17.11 10.74
N SER A 631 39.83 15.82 10.43
CA SER A 631 38.98 15.17 9.44
C SER A 631 37.58 14.84 9.99
N ALA A 632 37.44 14.49 11.28
CA ALA A 632 36.13 14.37 11.93
C ALA A 632 35.43 15.74 12.07
N ARG A 633 36.20 16.80 12.37
CA ARG A 633 35.73 18.19 12.43
C ARG A 633 35.33 18.75 11.07
N ASP A 634 35.70 18.11 9.96
CA ASP A 634 35.21 18.43 8.62
C ASP A 634 33.96 17.60 8.26
N LEU A 635 33.93 16.30 8.57
CA LEU A 635 32.81 15.42 8.20
C LEU A 635 31.51 15.75 8.95
N ILE A 636 31.56 15.88 10.28
CA ILE A 636 30.36 16.09 11.13
C ILE A 636 29.57 17.32 10.68
N PRO A 637 30.19 18.51 10.49
CA PRO A 637 29.46 19.69 10.02
C PRO A 637 28.82 19.54 8.65
N ARG A 638 29.40 18.76 7.74
CA ARG A 638 28.84 18.50 6.41
C ARG A 638 27.60 17.60 6.47
N MET A 639 27.51 16.72 7.47
CA MET A 639 26.32 15.90 7.75
C MET A 639 25.24 16.66 8.49
N LEU A 640 25.63 17.55 9.43
CA LEU A 640 24.71 18.35 10.24
C LEU A 640 24.42 19.73 9.61
N VAL A 641 24.45 19.82 8.27
CA VAL A 641 24.01 21.01 7.55
C VAL A 641 22.49 21.10 7.60
N VAL A 642 21.98 22.25 8.06
CA VAL A 642 20.53 22.50 8.17
C VAL A 642 19.85 22.51 6.81
N ASP A 643 20.51 23.04 5.77
CA ASP A 643 19.98 23.04 4.41
C ASP A 643 20.16 21.66 3.75
N PRO A 644 19.10 20.88 3.51
CA PRO A 644 19.22 19.50 3.01
C PRO A 644 19.94 19.42 1.66
N MET A 645 19.79 20.43 0.79
CA MET A 645 20.42 20.47 -0.53
C MET A 645 21.95 20.69 -0.49
N LYS A 646 22.47 21.15 0.65
CA LYS A 646 23.91 21.35 0.88
C LYS A 646 24.50 20.28 1.79
N ARG A 647 23.64 19.42 2.34
CA ARG A 647 24.04 18.33 3.22
C ARG A 647 24.76 17.28 2.38
N ILE A 648 25.87 16.77 2.91
CA ILE A 648 26.66 15.75 2.23
C ILE A 648 25.82 14.51 1.95
N THR A 649 26.02 13.87 0.81
CA THR A 649 25.32 12.63 0.42
C THR A 649 26.09 11.39 0.90
N ILE A 650 25.43 10.23 0.94
CA ILE A 650 26.09 8.95 1.25
C ILE A 650 27.28 8.68 0.31
N ARG A 651 27.14 9.00 -0.98
CA ARG A 651 28.24 8.88 -1.95
C ARG A 651 29.44 9.74 -1.55
N GLU A 652 29.21 11.00 -1.23
CA GLU A 652 30.28 11.93 -0.82
C GLU A 652 30.87 11.55 0.55
N ILE A 653 30.07 11.00 1.48
CA ILE A 653 30.57 10.44 2.74
C ILE A 653 31.56 9.30 2.47
N ARG A 654 31.25 8.38 1.54
CA ARG A 654 32.13 7.28 1.16
C ARG A 654 33.43 7.77 0.50
N GLU A 655 33.37 8.92 -0.15
CA GLU A 655 34.54 9.55 -0.76
C GLU A 655 35.41 10.32 0.24
N HIS A 656 34.87 10.66 1.40
CA HIS A 656 35.51 11.48 2.41
C HIS A 656 36.74 10.80 3.04
N MET A 657 37.80 11.58 3.30
CA MET A 657 39.06 11.08 3.84
C MET A 657 38.89 10.37 5.19
N TRP A 658 38.09 10.93 6.09
CA TRP A 658 37.80 10.29 7.38
C TRP A 658 37.20 8.89 7.23
N PHE A 659 36.34 8.68 6.23
CA PHE A 659 35.63 7.43 6.01
C PHE A 659 36.52 6.37 5.34
N LYS A 660 37.40 6.77 4.41
CA LYS A 660 38.25 5.83 3.65
C LYS A 660 39.35 5.16 4.46
N ILE A 661 39.75 5.76 5.58
CA ILE A 661 40.81 5.21 6.44
C ILE A 661 40.41 3.81 6.91
N GLN A 662 41.25 2.81 6.60
CA GLN A 662 41.07 1.40 6.95
C GLN A 662 39.70 0.82 6.51
N LEU A 663 39.11 1.33 5.43
CA LEU A 663 37.83 0.83 4.93
C LEU A 663 37.94 -0.65 4.49
N PRO A 664 37.18 -1.57 5.09
CA PRO A 664 37.20 -2.98 4.69
C PRO A 664 36.77 -3.17 3.22
N ARG A 665 37.43 -4.09 2.51
CA ARG A 665 37.16 -4.34 1.07
C ARG A 665 35.70 -4.70 0.78
N TYR A 666 35.07 -5.48 1.65
CA TYR A 666 33.67 -5.89 1.50
C TYR A 666 32.68 -4.73 1.65
N LEU A 667 33.10 -3.62 2.28
CA LEU A 667 32.33 -2.38 2.36
C LEU A 667 32.71 -1.40 1.25
N ALA A 668 33.92 -1.50 0.70
CA ALA A 668 34.45 -0.61 -0.33
C ALA A 668 33.76 -0.82 -1.69
N VAL A 669 33.50 -2.08 -2.05
CA VAL A 669 32.71 -2.44 -3.23
C VAL A 669 31.24 -2.50 -2.83
N PRO A 670 30.33 -1.80 -3.52
CA PRO A 670 28.92 -1.92 -3.21
C PRO A 670 28.44 -3.37 -3.39
N PRO A 671 27.55 -3.89 -2.54
CA PRO A 671 26.99 -5.22 -2.73
C PRO A 671 26.37 -5.31 -4.13
N PRO A 672 26.60 -6.40 -4.89
CA PRO A 672 25.93 -6.61 -6.17
C PRO A 672 24.41 -6.60 -5.95
N ASP A 673 23.67 -6.15 -6.97
CA ASP A 673 22.22 -5.97 -6.92
C ASP A 673 21.51 -7.18 -6.29
N THR A 674 20.41 -6.93 -5.58
CA THR A 674 19.62 -7.96 -4.87
C THR A 674 19.21 -9.12 -5.80
N ALA A 675 19.16 -8.91 -7.12
CA ALA A 675 18.92 -9.92 -8.14
C ALA A 675 20.14 -10.83 -8.47
N GLN A 676 21.38 -10.35 -8.27
CA GLN A 676 22.61 -11.09 -8.57
C GLN A 676 23.11 -11.96 -7.40
N GLN A 677 22.79 -11.60 -6.15
CA GLN A 677 23.09 -12.44 -4.97
C GLN A 677 22.33 -13.78 -4.96
N VAL A 678 21.34 -13.95 -5.85
CA VAL A 678 20.43 -15.11 -5.94
C VAL A 678 21.10 -16.37 -6.51
N LYS A 679 22.33 -16.28 -7.04
CA LYS A 679 22.89 -17.37 -7.87
C LYS A 679 23.88 -18.33 -7.21
N LYS A 680 24.29 -18.15 -5.95
CA LYS A 680 25.21 -19.13 -5.29
C LYS A 680 24.56 -19.73 -4.05
N ILE A 681 23.86 -20.85 -4.24
CA ILE A 681 23.41 -21.72 -3.14
C ILE A 681 24.65 -22.39 -2.55
N ASP A 682 24.79 -22.38 -1.23
CA ASP A 682 25.88 -23.05 -0.52
C ASP A 682 25.57 -24.55 -0.47
N GLU A 683 26.23 -25.32 -1.33
CA GLU A 683 26.01 -26.78 -1.49
C GLU A 683 26.24 -27.53 -0.17
N GLU A 684 27.15 -27.09 0.68
CA GLU A 684 27.45 -27.77 1.94
C GLU A 684 26.33 -27.54 2.97
N THR A 685 25.84 -26.30 3.11
CA THR A 685 24.65 -26.00 3.92
C THR A 685 23.41 -26.70 3.36
N LEU A 686 23.26 -26.73 2.03
CA LEU A 686 22.16 -27.45 1.37
C LEU A 686 22.15 -28.93 1.76
N ASN A 687 23.31 -29.59 1.72
CA ASN A 687 23.45 -30.99 2.12
C ASN A 687 23.12 -31.22 3.60
N ASP A 688 23.46 -30.29 4.49
CA ASP A 688 23.12 -30.41 5.91
C ASP A 688 21.61 -30.30 6.16
N VAL A 689 20.90 -29.45 5.41
CA VAL A 689 19.42 -29.37 5.48
C VAL A 689 18.78 -30.64 4.90
N ILE A 690 19.34 -31.21 3.83
CA ILE A 690 18.84 -32.48 3.26
C ILE A 690 18.99 -33.62 4.28
N LYS A 691 20.10 -33.67 5.04
CA LYS A 691 20.28 -34.66 6.12
C LYS A 691 19.26 -34.53 7.26
N MET A 692 18.65 -33.35 7.41
CA MET A 692 17.56 -33.12 8.38
C MET A 692 16.19 -33.64 7.89
N GLY A 693 16.12 -34.25 6.69
CA GLY A 693 14.93 -34.91 6.16
C GLY A 693 14.17 -34.10 5.10
N PHE A 694 14.68 -32.93 4.68
CA PHE A 694 14.03 -32.10 3.67
C PHE A 694 14.34 -32.54 2.23
N ASN A 695 13.36 -32.43 1.34
CA ASN A 695 13.53 -32.77 -0.07
C ASN A 695 14.42 -31.75 -0.80
N LYS A 696 15.46 -32.24 -1.50
CA LYS A 696 16.43 -31.40 -2.23
C LYS A 696 15.77 -30.50 -3.28
N ASN A 697 14.87 -31.04 -4.10
CA ASN A 697 14.27 -30.30 -5.21
C ASN A 697 13.36 -29.19 -4.70
N GLN A 698 12.52 -29.50 -3.70
CA GLN A 698 11.64 -28.53 -3.06
C GLN A 698 12.41 -27.42 -2.34
N LEU A 699 13.54 -27.75 -1.68
CA LEU A 699 14.38 -26.76 -1.02
C LEU A 699 15.06 -25.82 -2.02
N ILE A 700 15.62 -26.34 -3.10
CA ILE A 700 16.23 -25.52 -4.16
C ILE A 700 15.20 -24.59 -4.79
N GLU A 701 14.02 -25.11 -5.14
CA GLU A 701 12.91 -24.32 -5.67
C GLU A 701 12.48 -23.23 -4.68
N SER A 702 12.35 -23.58 -3.39
CA SER A 702 11.99 -22.63 -2.34
C SER A 702 13.04 -21.52 -2.16
N LEU A 703 14.34 -21.85 -2.23
CA LEU A 703 15.43 -20.87 -2.14
C LEU A 703 15.47 -19.95 -3.37
N GLN A 704 15.23 -20.48 -4.57
CA GLN A 704 15.20 -19.72 -5.82
C GLN A 704 14.00 -18.76 -5.88
N ASN A 705 12.82 -19.24 -5.47
CA ASN A 705 11.58 -18.48 -5.43
C ASN A 705 11.43 -17.62 -4.16
N ARG A 706 12.43 -17.62 -3.27
CA ARG A 706 12.44 -16.89 -1.99
C ARG A 706 11.24 -17.20 -1.10
N LEU A 707 10.78 -18.43 -1.11
CA LEU A 707 9.68 -18.90 -0.26
C LEU A 707 10.20 -19.08 1.17
N GLN A 708 9.47 -18.54 2.15
CA GLN A 708 9.74 -18.77 3.58
C GLN A 708 8.98 -20.03 4.02
N ASN A 709 9.71 -21.08 4.37
CA ASN A 709 9.19 -22.33 4.93
C ASN A 709 10.23 -22.94 5.88
N GLU A 710 9.88 -24.02 6.59
CA GLU A 710 10.77 -24.66 7.58
C GLU A 710 12.14 -25.05 6.99
N ALA A 711 12.17 -25.49 5.73
CA ALA A 711 13.40 -25.89 5.05
C ALA A 711 14.31 -24.68 4.74
N THR A 712 13.75 -23.57 4.25
CA THR A 712 14.53 -22.35 3.97
C THR A 712 14.96 -21.63 5.24
N VAL A 713 14.15 -21.70 6.31
CA VAL A 713 14.52 -21.21 7.65
C VAL A 713 15.70 -22.01 8.19
N ALA A 714 15.64 -23.35 8.15
CA ALA A 714 16.75 -24.20 8.57
C ALA A 714 18.03 -23.91 7.77
N TYR A 715 17.91 -23.76 6.44
CA TYR A 715 19.03 -23.39 5.57
C TYR A 715 19.66 -22.07 5.97
N TYR A 716 18.89 -20.98 6.10
CA TYR A 716 19.46 -19.68 6.42
C TYR A 716 20.04 -19.62 7.84
N LEU A 717 19.45 -20.34 8.80
CA LEU A 717 20.02 -20.45 10.15
C LEU A 717 21.37 -21.17 10.16
N LEU A 718 21.51 -22.25 9.40
CA LEU A 718 22.78 -22.97 9.28
C LEU A 718 23.83 -22.15 8.52
N LEU A 719 23.43 -21.48 7.45
CA LEU A 719 24.30 -20.61 6.66
C LEU A 719 24.86 -19.48 7.53
N ASP A 720 23.98 -18.79 8.27
CA ASP A 720 24.39 -17.69 9.15
C ASP A 720 25.28 -18.18 10.30
N ASN A 721 25.06 -19.40 10.81
CA ASN A 721 25.93 -20.00 11.82
C ASN A 721 27.33 -20.28 11.27
N ARG A 722 27.42 -20.85 10.06
CA ARG A 722 28.70 -21.14 9.38
C ARG A 722 29.49 -19.86 9.15
N LEU A 723 28.86 -18.82 8.61
CA LEU A 723 29.45 -17.50 8.41
C LEU A 723 29.89 -16.80 9.72
N ARG A 724 29.30 -17.18 10.87
CA ARG A 724 29.78 -16.72 12.20
C ARG A 724 31.04 -17.47 12.65
N THR A 725 31.13 -18.78 12.40
CA THR A 725 32.28 -19.62 12.77
C THR A 725 33.50 -19.46 11.85
N THR A 726 33.31 -19.33 10.54
CA THR A 726 34.37 -19.03 9.59
C THR A 726 34.48 -17.52 9.43
N SER A 727 35.43 -16.88 10.12
CA SER A 727 35.78 -15.49 9.84
C SER A 727 36.30 -15.38 8.40
N GLY A 728 35.43 -14.94 7.47
CA GLY A 728 35.80 -14.61 6.10
C GLY A 728 34.63 -14.70 5.13
N TYR A 729 33.82 -13.65 5.03
CA TYR A 729 33.00 -13.46 3.82
C TYR A 729 34.01 -13.15 2.69
N LEU A 730 34.32 -14.18 1.89
CA LEU A 730 35.42 -14.30 0.89
C LEU A 730 36.75 -14.91 1.40
N GLY A 731 36.69 -16.07 2.05
CA GLY A 731 37.84 -16.97 2.14
C GLY A 731 37.75 -18.10 1.09
N ALA A 732 38.69 -18.13 0.14
CA ALA A 732 39.11 -19.29 -0.67
C ALA A 732 38.62 -19.50 -2.12
N GLU A 733 37.92 -18.58 -2.80
CA GLU A 733 37.68 -18.74 -4.26
C GLU A 733 37.77 -17.40 -5.01
N PHE A 734 38.95 -16.78 -5.06
CA PHE A 734 39.31 -15.82 -6.12
C PHE A 734 40.84 -15.62 -6.13
N GLN A 735 41.57 -16.73 -6.08
CA GLN A 735 43.02 -16.76 -6.19
C GLN A 735 43.41 -17.67 -7.36
N GLU A 736 42.94 -17.32 -8.56
CA GLU A 736 43.58 -17.58 -9.86
C GLU A 736 42.70 -16.99 -10.98
N SER A 737 43.33 -16.47 -12.04
CA SER A 737 42.74 -15.94 -13.29
C SER A 737 42.42 -14.43 -13.43
N MET A 738 43.27 -13.53 -12.92
CA MET A 738 43.40 -12.18 -13.51
C MET A 738 44.87 -11.81 -13.78
N GLU A 739 45.54 -12.64 -14.57
CA GLU A 739 46.63 -12.19 -15.43
C GLU A 739 46.25 -12.50 -16.88
N SER A 740 45.56 -11.54 -17.50
CA SER A 740 45.67 -11.15 -18.91
C SER A 740 44.44 -10.36 -19.30
N SER A 741 44.67 -9.29 -20.06
CA SER A 741 43.65 -8.44 -20.71
C SER A 741 43.14 -7.28 -19.86
N PHE A 742 43.98 -6.26 -19.68
CA PHE A 742 43.58 -4.87 -19.94
C PHE A 742 44.82 -4.00 -20.16
N SER A 743 45.17 -3.82 -21.43
CA SER A 743 46.05 -2.76 -21.91
C SER A 743 45.26 -1.94 -22.92
N GLN A 744 45.43 -0.60 -22.86
CA GLN A 744 44.95 0.44 -23.80
C GLN A 744 43.46 0.85 -23.58
N VAL A 745 43.05 2.12 -23.43
CA VAL A 745 43.55 3.40 -23.97
C VAL A 745 43.18 4.59 -23.05
N ILE A 746 44.22 5.32 -22.63
CA ILE A 746 44.45 6.78 -22.53
C ILE A 746 43.30 7.76 -22.22
N ALA A 747 43.59 8.61 -21.22
CA ALA A 747 42.86 9.79 -20.76
C ALA A 747 43.28 11.08 -21.51
N GLU A 748 42.36 12.05 -21.61
CA GLU A 748 42.69 13.44 -21.92
C GLU A 748 42.09 14.41 -20.88
N THR A 749 42.93 15.28 -20.36
CA THR A 749 42.62 16.45 -19.53
C THR A 749 43.11 17.74 -20.23
N PRO A 750 42.52 18.91 -19.93
CA PRO A 750 42.60 20.11 -20.77
C PRO A 750 43.78 21.02 -20.41
N THR A 751 44.27 21.78 -21.39
CA THR A 751 45.25 22.86 -21.18
C THR A 751 44.75 24.21 -21.71
N SER A 752 44.82 25.19 -20.82
CA SER A 752 44.72 26.64 -20.99
C SER A 752 45.89 27.25 -21.79
N ALA A 753 45.64 28.34 -22.52
CA ALA A 753 46.68 29.28 -22.97
C ALA A 753 46.15 30.71 -23.15
N THR A 754 47.04 31.66 -22.85
CA THR A 754 46.82 33.10 -22.64
C THR A 754 47.48 33.91 -23.77
N GLU A 755 46.82 35.00 -24.19
CA GLU A 755 47.29 36.27 -24.81
C GLU A 755 48.50 36.36 -25.79
N LEU A 756 48.32 37.08 -26.93
CA LEU A 756 49.04 38.34 -27.30
C LEU A 756 48.76 38.88 -28.74
N ARG A 757 48.14 40.07 -28.81
CA ARG A 757 48.44 41.33 -29.59
C ARG A 757 49.12 41.30 -31.00
N GLN A 758 48.52 41.97 -32.02
CA GLN A 758 48.80 43.36 -32.54
C GLN A 758 48.47 43.64 -34.06
N HIS A 759 47.83 44.80 -34.35
CA HIS A 759 47.80 45.76 -35.52
C HIS A 759 47.84 45.28 -37.02
N GLY A 760 47.20 45.91 -38.05
CA GLY A 760 46.38 47.12 -38.28
C GLY A 760 46.18 47.44 -39.81
N PHE A 761 45.23 48.36 -40.16
CA PHE A 761 44.93 49.06 -41.46
C PHE A 761 44.23 48.26 -42.61
N THR A 762 43.24 48.70 -43.43
CA THR A 762 42.42 49.94 -43.64
C THR A 762 41.22 49.69 -44.61
N GLU A 763 40.15 50.50 -44.46
CA GLU A 763 39.13 50.97 -45.43
C GLU A 763 37.89 50.12 -45.87
N SER A 764 36.75 50.84 -46.01
CA SER A 764 35.31 50.49 -45.94
C SER A 764 34.63 50.25 -47.32
N PRO A 765 33.28 50.17 -47.48
CA PRO A 765 32.16 49.83 -46.57
C PRO A 765 31.20 48.73 -47.12
N GLY A 766 30.48 48.00 -46.26
CA GLY A 766 29.34 47.19 -46.72
C GLY A 766 28.70 46.28 -45.67
N SER A 767 27.41 46.51 -45.41
CA SER A 767 26.46 45.65 -44.68
C SER A 767 26.77 45.30 -43.22
N GLY A 768 26.03 45.91 -42.30
CA GLY A 768 26.03 45.57 -40.88
C GLY A 768 25.43 44.18 -40.63
N LEU A 769 26.31 43.21 -40.34
CA LEU A 769 25.96 41.98 -39.64
C LEU A 769 26.27 42.16 -38.15
N ARG A 770 25.21 42.17 -37.33
CA ARG A 770 25.28 42.23 -35.87
C ARG A 770 25.86 40.90 -35.35
N GLN A 771 27.00 40.96 -34.67
CA GLN A 771 27.59 39.82 -33.95
C GLN A 771 26.67 39.38 -32.80
N HIS A 772 26.25 38.11 -32.82
CA HIS A 772 25.56 37.46 -31.70
C HIS A 772 26.60 37.00 -30.66
N PHE A 773 26.55 37.58 -29.46
CA PHE A 773 27.12 36.95 -28.26
C PHE A 773 26.26 35.74 -27.89
N ALA A 774 26.88 34.56 -27.74
CA ALA A 774 26.21 33.37 -27.24
C ALA A 774 25.90 33.56 -25.74
N ALA A 775 24.63 33.79 -25.41
CA ALA A 775 24.16 33.85 -24.04
C ALA A 775 24.17 32.44 -23.43
N GLU A 776 24.87 32.23 -22.31
CA GLU A 776 24.75 31.03 -21.49
C GLU A 776 23.29 30.89 -21.01
N ARG A 777 22.56 29.92 -21.57
CA ARG A 777 21.20 29.61 -21.14
C ARG A 777 21.26 28.86 -19.81
N LYS A 778 20.78 29.48 -18.74
CA LYS A 778 20.61 28.83 -17.42
C LYS A 778 19.22 28.20 -17.36
N TRP A 779 19.17 26.92 -17.02
CA TRP A 779 17.91 26.20 -16.78
C TRP A 779 17.28 26.64 -15.45
N ALA A 780 15.96 26.71 -15.42
CA ALA A 780 15.16 26.97 -14.22
C ALA A 780 14.13 25.86 -14.05
N LEU A 781 13.85 25.48 -12.80
CA LEU A 781 12.75 24.57 -12.47
C LEU A 781 11.43 25.35 -12.56
N GLY A 782 10.45 24.79 -13.26
CA GLY A 782 9.09 25.32 -13.38
C GLY A 782 9.01 26.79 -13.82
N LEU A 783 7.89 27.43 -13.49
CA LEU A 783 7.64 28.84 -13.78
C LEU A 783 7.55 29.64 -12.48
N GLN A 784 8.35 30.71 -12.36
CA GLN A 784 8.37 31.56 -11.16
C GLN A 784 7.56 32.83 -11.38
N SER A 785 6.70 33.17 -10.41
CA SER A 785 5.94 34.42 -10.41
C SER A 785 5.94 35.09 -9.05
N ARG A 786 5.81 36.43 -9.06
CA ARG A 786 5.62 37.26 -7.86
C ARG A 786 4.14 37.59 -7.61
N ALA A 787 3.24 37.18 -8.50
CA ALA A 787 1.81 37.41 -8.38
C ALA A 787 1.23 36.69 -7.17
N HIS A 788 0.04 37.12 -6.74
CA HIS A 788 -0.61 36.48 -5.60
C HIS A 788 -1.01 35.03 -5.98
N PRO A 789 -0.92 34.01 -5.10
CA PRO A 789 -1.19 32.61 -5.46
C PRO A 789 -2.55 32.37 -6.10
N ARG A 790 -3.56 33.15 -5.70
CA ARG A 790 -4.90 33.08 -6.30
C ARG A 790 -4.92 33.53 -7.76
N GLU A 791 -4.14 34.55 -8.11
CA GLU A 791 -4.00 35.04 -9.49
C GLU A 791 -3.25 34.03 -10.33
N ILE A 792 -2.16 33.47 -9.79
CA ILE A 792 -1.37 32.42 -10.45
C ILE A 792 -2.24 31.22 -10.79
N ILE A 793 -2.97 30.69 -9.80
CA ILE A 793 -3.88 29.57 -10.04
C ILE A 793 -5.00 29.95 -11.01
N GLY A 794 -5.49 31.20 -10.97
CA GLY A 794 -6.47 31.70 -11.93
C GLY A 794 -5.98 31.66 -13.38
N GLU A 795 -4.74 32.08 -13.64
CA GLU A 795 -4.12 32.02 -14.97
C GLU A 795 -3.81 30.59 -15.40
N VAL A 796 -3.36 29.73 -14.47
CA VAL A 796 -3.17 28.30 -14.72
C VAL A 796 -4.48 27.65 -15.18
N LEU A 797 -5.59 27.91 -14.49
CA LEU A 797 -6.89 27.35 -14.85
C LEU A 797 -7.33 27.80 -16.25
N LYS A 798 -7.11 29.07 -16.62
CA LYS A 798 -7.39 29.57 -17.98
C LYS A 798 -6.55 28.85 -19.03
N ALA A 799 -5.24 28.72 -18.80
CA ALA A 799 -4.33 28.05 -19.72
C ALA A 799 -4.67 26.56 -19.88
N LEU A 800 -5.07 25.88 -18.81
CA LEU A 800 -5.55 24.50 -18.89
C LEU A 800 -6.83 24.39 -19.73
N GLN A 801 -7.78 25.32 -19.54
CA GLN A 801 -9.02 25.37 -20.30
C GLN A 801 -8.78 25.60 -21.80
N GLU A 802 -7.90 26.53 -22.16
CA GLU A 802 -7.54 26.82 -23.56
C GLU A 802 -6.85 25.65 -24.28
N LEU A 803 -6.20 24.76 -23.52
CA LEU A 803 -5.49 23.61 -24.06
C LEU A 803 -6.28 22.31 -24.00
N ASN A 804 -7.56 22.38 -23.62
CA ASN A 804 -8.42 21.22 -23.39
C ASN A 804 -7.77 20.19 -22.44
N VAL A 805 -7.10 20.69 -21.41
CA VAL A 805 -6.58 19.86 -20.33
C VAL A 805 -7.69 19.67 -19.30
N TYR A 806 -7.93 18.45 -18.86
CA TYR A 806 -8.83 18.15 -17.75
C TYR A 806 -8.03 18.15 -16.44
N TRP A 807 -8.58 18.66 -15.34
CA TRP A 807 -7.88 18.68 -14.06
C TRP A 807 -8.77 18.43 -12.84
N LYS A 808 -8.19 17.75 -11.85
CA LYS A 808 -8.71 17.48 -10.51
C LYS A 808 -7.93 18.30 -9.49
N LYS A 809 -8.61 19.01 -8.59
CA LYS A 809 -7.95 19.77 -7.52
C LYS A 809 -7.74 18.89 -6.28
N ILE A 810 -6.48 18.58 -5.95
CA ILE A 810 -6.10 17.78 -4.76
C ILE A 810 -5.92 18.66 -3.52
N GLY A 811 -5.55 19.92 -3.71
CA GLY A 811 -5.36 20.88 -2.62
C GLY A 811 -5.51 22.32 -3.11
N HIS A 812 -5.41 23.30 -2.21
CA HIS A 812 -5.53 24.72 -2.59
C HIS A 812 -4.55 25.15 -3.69
N TYR A 813 -3.43 24.44 -3.82
CA TYR A 813 -2.30 24.74 -4.70
C TYR A 813 -1.77 23.50 -5.44
N ASN A 814 -2.53 22.40 -5.46
CA ASN A 814 -2.16 21.12 -6.07
C ASN A 814 -3.29 20.63 -6.96
N MET A 815 -2.96 20.21 -8.18
CA MET A 815 -3.92 19.71 -9.17
C MET A 815 -3.31 18.52 -9.93
N LYS A 816 -4.10 17.49 -10.20
CA LYS A 816 -3.74 16.45 -11.18
C LYS A 816 -4.44 16.72 -12.49
N CYS A 817 -3.73 16.58 -13.59
CA CYS A 817 -4.16 16.97 -14.92
C CYS A 817 -4.04 15.81 -15.90
N ARG A 818 -4.93 15.77 -16.89
CA ARG A 818 -4.99 14.78 -17.96
C ARG A 818 -5.16 15.51 -19.29
N TRP A 819 -4.36 15.16 -20.27
CA TRP A 819 -4.38 15.77 -21.59
C TRP A 819 -4.23 14.73 -22.71
N SER A 820 -4.96 14.92 -23.80
CA SER A 820 -4.89 14.12 -25.02
C SER A 820 -4.87 15.05 -26.24
N PRO A 821 -3.89 14.93 -27.16
CA PRO A 821 -3.84 15.76 -28.36
C PRO A 821 -4.95 15.34 -29.33
N GLY A 822 -5.81 16.29 -29.73
CA GLY A 822 -6.73 16.11 -30.86
C GLY A 822 -8.21 15.84 -30.53
N CYS A 823 -8.84 16.66 -29.69
CA CYS A 823 -10.30 16.74 -29.66
C CYS A 823 -10.73 18.18 -29.97
N VAL A 824 -10.98 18.48 -31.25
CA VAL A 824 -11.72 19.66 -31.69
C VAL A 824 -12.64 19.26 -32.85
N GLU A 825 -13.94 19.41 -32.60
CA GLU A 825 -15.08 19.55 -33.54
C GLU A 825 -15.59 18.33 -34.33
N SER A 826 -16.70 17.77 -33.87
CA SER A 826 -17.81 17.35 -34.74
C SER A 826 -19.15 17.77 -34.13
N MET A 827 -19.51 19.04 -34.31
CA MET A 827 -20.90 19.45 -34.55
C MET A 827 -20.86 20.72 -35.42
N MET A 828 -21.71 20.75 -36.45
CA MET A 828 -21.90 21.79 -37.48
C MET A 828 -21.12 21.62 -38.80
N HIS A 829 -21.65 20.80 -39.71
CA HIS A 829 -22.29 21.30 -40.95
C HIS A 829 -22.79 20.15 -41.85
N ASN A 830 -24.09 20.15 -42.15
CA ASN A 830 -24.68 19.49 -43.32
C ASN A 830 -24.18 20.16 -44.61
N ASN A 831 -23.73 19.40 -45.61
CA ASN A 831 -24.40 19.16 -46.91
C ASN A 831 -23.39 18.69 -47.98
N ASP A 832 -23.84 17.75 -48.82
CA ASP A 832 -23.43 17.44 -50.20
C ASP A 832 -22.06 16.78 -50.51
N GLY A 833 -22.14 15.67 -51.27
CA GLY A 833 -21.28 15.49 -52.46
C GLY A 833 -20.47 14.20 -52.62
N PHE A 834 -21.12 13.15 -53.14
CA PHE A 834 -20.62 12.13 -54.09
C PHE A 834 -19.11 11.96 -54.38
N GLY A 835 -18.65 10.68 -54.42
CA GLY A 835 -17.82 10.20 -55.55
C GLY A 835 -16.67 9.22 -55.29
N ALA A 836 -17.00 7.92 -55.34
CA ALA A 836 -16.33 6.80 -56.04
C ALA A 836 -14.82 6.46 -55.88
N ASP A 837 -14.63 5.17 -55.52
CA ASP A 837 -13.69 4.15 -56.06
C ASP A 837 -12.15 4.30 -55.92
N SER A 838 -11.52 3.41 -55.14
CA SER A 838 -11.04 2.10 -55.67
C SER A 838 -10.19 1.28 -54.69
N SER A 839 -10.64 0.02 -54.49
CA SER A 839 -9.89 -1.25 -54.34
C SER A 839 -8.67 -1.39 -53.41
N ILE A 840 -8.93 -1.99 -52.23
CA ILE A 840 -8.47 -3.31 -51.74
C ILE A 840 -7.03 -3.75 -52.09
N ILE A 841 -6.17 -3.88 -51.05
CA ILE A 841 -5.50 -5.13 -50.65
C ILE A 841 -5.43 -5.18 -49.11
N GLU A 842 -6.03 -6.22 -48.53
CA GLU A 842 -5.97 -6.58 -47.10
C GLU A 842 -4.59 -7.14 -46.72
N THR A 843 -4.11 -6.81 -45.52
CA THR A 843 -3.46 -7.76 -44.60
C THR A 843 -3.41 -7.12 -43.19
N ASP A 844 -3.68 -7.97 -42.21
CA ASP A 844 -3.94 -7.73 -40.79
C ASP A 844 -2.98 -6.76 -40.07
N ASP A 845 -3.57 -5.85 -39.30
CA ASP A 845 -3.26 -5.55 -37.88
C ASP A 845 -3.92 -4.21 -37.49
N LEU A 846 -5.22 -4.25 -37.19
CA LEU A 846 -5.92 -3.12 -36.55
C LEU A 846 -5.63 -3.13 -35.04
N ILE A 847 -4.47 -2.60 -34.68
CA ILE A 847 -4.26 -2.02 -33.35
C ILE A 847 -5.13 -0.76 -33.29
N GLU A 848 -6.19 -0.78 -32.48
CA GLU A 848 -6.86 0.45 -32.04
C GLU A 848 -5.81 1.40 -31.46
N LYS A 849 -5.45 2.45 -32.21
CA LYS A 849 -4.59 3.52 -31.72
C LYS A 849 -5.36 4.31 -30.67
N SER A 850 -5.27 3.88 -29.42
CA SER A 850 -5.59 4.72 -28.28
C SER A 850 -4.84 6.05 -28.43
N ASN A 851 -5.57 7.16 -28.42
CA ASN A 851 -4.93 8.48 -28.44
C ASN A 851 -3.97 8.57 -27.24
N PRO A 852 -2.71 8.99 -27.44
CA PRO A 852 -1.73 8.97 -26.37
C PRO A 852 -2.13 9.99 -25.28
N ILE A 853 -2.46 9.47 -24.09
CA ILE A 853 -2.86 10.27 -22.94
C ILE A 853 -1.63 10.60 -22.08
N VAL A 854 -1.54 11.87 -21.66
CA VAL A 854 -0.55 12.35 -20.70
C VAL A 854 -1.24 12.71 -19.39
N LYS A 855 -0.79 12.11 -18.28
CA LYS A 855 -1.20 12.51 -16.93
C LYS A 855 -0.04 13.24 -16.26
N PHE A 856 -0.31 14.37 -15.62
CA PHE A 856 0.70 15.18 -14.95
C PHE A 856 0.12 15.92 -13.75
N GLU A 857 0.95 16.30 -12.79
CA GLU A 857 0.58 17.03 -11.59
C GLU A 857 1.10 18.47 -11.68
N ILE A 858 0.30 19.41 -11.21
CA ILE A 858 0.64 20.82 -11.07
C ILE A 858 0.68 21.14 -9.59
N GLN A 859 1.81 21.66 -9.12
CA GLN A 859 1.98 22.06 -7.75
C GLN A 859 2.56 23.46 -7.68
N LEU A 860 1.89 24.35 -6.93
CA LEU A 860 2.40 25.68 -6.62
C LEU A 860 3.14 25.63 -5.28
N TYR A 861 4.41 25.99 -5.29
CA TYR A 861 5.29 26.06 -4.13
C TYR A 861 5.57 27.52 -3.76
N LYS A 862 5.70 27.81 -2.46
CA LYS A 862 6.23 29.10 -1.99
C LYS A 862 7.76 29.01 -1.85
N THR A 863 8.48 29.89 -2.53
CA THR A 863 9.95 29.97 -2.48
C THR A 863 10.43 30.85 -1.32
N ARG A 864 11.74 30.80 -1.03
CA ARG A 864 12.35 31.61 0.06
C ARG A 864 12.32 33.13 -0.21
N ASP A 865 12.21 33.54 -1.48
CA ASP A 865 12.21 34.95 -1.89
C ASP A 865 10.80 35.55 -2.00
N GLU A 866 9.81 34.96 -1.30
CA GLU A 866 8.38 35.35 -1.39
C GLU A 866 7.80 35.27 -2.81
N LYS A 867 8.46 34.54 -3.72
CA LYS A 867 7.92 34.18 -5.04
C LYS A 867 7.22 32.83 -4.97
N TYR A 868 6.34 32.57 -5.91
CA TYR A 868 5.72 31.27 -6.09
C TYR A 868 6.30 30.57 -7.31
N LEU A 869 6.48 29.26 -7.19
CA LEU A 869 7.00 28.39 -8.24
C LEU A 869 5.90 27.42 -8.64
N LEU A 870 5.50 27.46 -9.90
CA LEU A 870 4.59 26.51 -10.51
C LEU A 870 5.42 25.36 -11.11
N ASP A 871 5.22 24.17 -10.57
CA ASP A 871 5.88 22.95 -11.03
C ASP A 871 4.90 22.06 -11.78
N LEU A 872 5.37 21.44 -12.87
CA LEU A 872 4.60 20.50 -13.69
C LEU A 872 5.36 19.17 -13.73
N GLN A 873 4.75 18.12 -13.20
CA GLN A 873 5.37 16.82 -13.05
C GLN A 873 4.61 15.75 -13.81
N ARG A 874 5.23 15.13 -14.81
CA ARG A 874 4.63 13.99 -15.52
C ARG A 874 4.44 12.81 -14.56
N VAL A 875 3.22 12.30 -14.51
CA VAL A 875 2.84 11.10 -13.75
C VAL A 875 2.89 9.88 -14.68
N SER A 876 2.31 9.98 -15.87
CA SER A 876 2.32 8.92 -16.89
C SER A 876 2.14 9.47 -18.30
N GLY A 877 2.40 8.64 -19.32
CA GLY A 877 2.27 8.99 -20.74
C GLY A 877 3.60 9.38 -21.41
N PRO A 878 3.60 9.57 -22.75
CA PRO A 878 4.83 9.80 -23.52
C PRO A 878 5.56 11.09 -23.14
N GLN A 879 6.88 11.02 -22.96
CA GLN A 879 7.68 12.16 -22.48
C GLN A 879 7.73 13.33 -23.46
N LEU A 880 7.88 13.07 -24.76
CA LEU A 880 7.91 14.13 -25.78
C LEU A 880 6.57 14.85 -25.86
N LEU A 881 5.47 14.09 -25.76
CA LEU A 881 4.12 14.64 -25.78
C LEU A 881 3.83 15.53 -24.55
N PHE A 882 4.35 15.15 -23.38
CA PHE A 882 4.30 16.00 -22.20
C PHE A 882 5.11 17.30 -22.35
N LEU A 883 6.25 17.25 -23.05
CA LEU A 883 7.05 18.47 -23.32
C LEU A 883 6.34 19.40 -24.30
N ASP A 884 5.68 18.86 -25.32
CA ASP A 884 4.86 19.65 -26.26
C ASP A 884 3.70 20.33 -25.53
N LEU A 885 3.01 19.60 -24.64
CA LEU A 885 2.00 20.17 -23.75
C LEU A 885 2.57 21.28 -22.87
N CYS A 886 3.70 21.05 -22.20
CA CYS A 886 4.31 22.06 -21.35
C CYS A 886 4.65 23.33 -22.14
N SER A 887 5.15 23.18 -23.37
CA SER A 887 5.43 24.30 -24.26
C SER A 887 4.17 25.09 -24.63
N ALA A 888 3.09 24.40 -25.00
CA ALA A 888 1.80 25.01 -25.29
C ALA A 888 1.22 25.71 -24.05
N PHE A 889 1.28 25.04 -22.89
CA PHE A 889 0.85 25.55 -21.59
C PHE A 889 1.58 26.82 -21.18
N LEU A 890 2.90 26.85 -21.34
CA LEU A 890 3.70 28.05 -21.06
C LEU A 890 3.37 29.20 -22.03
N THR A 891 2.96 28.91 -23.27
CA THR A 891 2.57 29.94 -24.24
C THR A 891 1.24 30.60 -23.88
N GLN A 892 0.32 29.86 -23.24
CA GLN A 892 -0.98 30.40 -22.81
C GLN A 892 -0.95 31.15 -21.48
N LEU A 893 0.10 30.97 -20.68
CA LEU A 893 0.32 31.76 -19.46
C LEU A 893 0.75 33.18 -19.85
N ARG A 894 -0.22 34.02 -20.25
CA ARG A 894 0.03 35.35 -20.83
C ARG A 894 0.58 36.37 -19.83
N VAL A 895 0.47 36.12 -18.53
CA VAL A 895 1.04 36.99 -17.48
C VAL A 895 1.40 36.15 -16.24
N LEU A 896 2.68 35.79 -16.08
CA LEU A 896 3.25 35.34 -14.80
C LEU A 896 4.60 35.99 -14.52
#